data_AF-A0A401GT53-F1
#
_entry.id   AF-A0A401GT53-F1
#
_cell.length_a   1.000
_cell.length_b   1.000
_cell.length_c   1.000
_cell.angle_alpha   90.00
_cell.angle_beta   90.00
_cell.angle_gamma   90.00
#
_symmetry.space_group_name_H-M   'P 1'
#
loop_
_entity.id
_entity.type
_entity.pdbx_description
1 polymer ?
#
loop_
_entity_poly.entity_id
_entity_poly.type
_entity_poly.pdbx_seq_one_letter_code
_entity_poly.pdbx_strand_id
1 'polypeptide(L)'
;MSVFTEETGSINCALRWENTTKEDLPASEENARSEFHVPPLIKEARTPDRFGSPTTIMSTTAEQLKTLSSALVDKPPYCSGTLSLPSDNFLLFFGKDRLARRINLSDASTDDLQHLARTCDAATFGVNHEDVLDESYRKAGKLDSVEFSINFDVDGIGLMEAVRSDLLEYKEEKAIRAEKYKLNVYGEESFFKPHLDTPRDETMFGSLVIVLPTPHKGGALALRHGGKEWTFNSSELLSGQAEPSIAYVAFYSDVEHEVLKVESGYRITITYNLYFVDKPAHVPDPSTIRPFVTNEAIFKAQFKALLDDPTFLPKGGYLGFGLRHQYPLDGKAPGRDSRSRKLALYAVRQYLKGSDALLARVCGELSLKTSFRMVYRDVGDSYIADVMTNQVLNFQGAHLDTELWSYIREHYNGELLMKRSKFFRERVETDVDVHWVTKTPQLRSYAESLDGRLLFAIPKEGRLHKKCLELLAGADIQFKRHGFSSRTTRSPSFFSLRQTYCRSLARGNVDLGITEQDVILEAKMERHVTEVLQLGFGNKRVVTGFEVLLGQYFSKIDDNLQLTGENRTKIKYVGGSVEAACALGLADGIVDLVESDDAMCAAGLHAVATVLQTEAVLIKSTGVVAAGKYIVCELNILRSKLHAATSITPGRRSLTISPPEDEEWVAVSSMAEKSKTADVKDKPVMIGAEDILIFNLDNCRV
;
A
#
# COMPACT_ATOMS: atom_id res chain seq x y z
N MET A 1 -3.13 26.69 -4.70
CA MET A 1 -2.26 25.50 -4.83
C MET A 1 -2.15 24.88 -3.47
N SER A 2 -2.64 23.66 -3.29
CA SER A 2 -2.55 22.96 -2.00
C SER A 2 -2.00 21.58 -2.28
N VAL A 3 -0.76 21.37 -1.84
CA VAL A 3 -0.04 20.09 -1.87
C VAL A 3 -0.80 19.13 -0.96
N PHE A 4 -1.33 18.04 -1.54
CA PHE A 4 -1.96 16.95 -0.80
C PHE A 4 -0.95 15.80 -0.75
N THR A 5 -0.26 15.65 0.37
CA THR A 5 0.52 14.45 0.66
C THR A 5 -0.44 13.36 1.15
N GLU A 6 -0.66 12.34 0.32
CA GLU A 6 -1.36 11.11 0.72
C GLU A 6 -0.46 10.31 1.66
N GLU A 7 -0.78 10.34 2.96
CA GLU A 7 -0.07 9.58 4.00
C GLU A 7 -0.71 8.20 4.22
N THR A 8 -0.28 7.23 3.41
CA THR A 8 -0.01 5.89 3.92
C THR A 8 1.43 5.57 3.54
N GLY A 9 2.38 6.04 4.35
CA GLY A 9 3.80 5.84 4.10
C GLY A 9 4.15 4.36 4.23
N SER A 10 4.56 3.73 3.13
CA SER A 10 5.45 2.58 3.21
C SER A 10 6.79 3.10 3.75
N ILE A 11 7.13 2.72 4.97
CA ILE A 11 8.48 2.90 5.54
C ILE A 11 9.41 2.02 4.70
N ASN A 12 10.11 2.63 3.76
CA ASN A 12 11.07 1.94 2.92
C ASN A 12 12.47 2.31 3.39
N CYS A 13 13.04 1.41 4.18
CA CYS A 13 14.45 1.46 4.49
C CYS A 13 15.23 0.95 3.27
N ALA A 14 16.22 1.71 2.85
CA ALA A 14 17.21 1.34 1.86
C ALA A 14 18.57 1.27 2.54
N LEU A 15 19.29 0.17 2.35
CA LEU A 15 20.70 0.09 2.72
C LEU A 15 21.50 0.75 1.61
N ARG A 16 22.23 1.82 1.95
CA ARG A 16 23.20 2.48 1.07
C ARG A 16 24.61 2.13 1.53
N TRP A 17 25.41 1.64 0.59
CA TRP A 17 26.81 1.25 0.80
C TRP A 17 27.79 2.15 0.03
N GLU A 18 29.01 2.35 0.54
CA GLU A 18 30.09 3.11 -0.12
C GLU A 18 31.30 2.20 -0.43
N ASN A 19 31.67 2.06 -1.72
CA ASN A 19 32.95 1.47 -2.09
C ASN A 19 34.06 2.53 -1.98
N THR A 20 34.85 2.50 -0.92
CA THR A 20 36.10 3.27 -0.85
C THR A 20 37.26 2.32 -1.01
N THR A 21 37.89 2.29 -2.18
CA THR A 21 39.14 1.57 -2.40
C THR A 21 40.22 2.15 -1.47
N LYS A 22 40.90 1.25 -0.74
CA LYS A 22 42.04 1.54 0.12
C LYS A 22 43.15 2.24 -0.67
N GLU A 23 43.53 3.45 -0.25
CA GLU A 23 44.91 3.92 -0.13
C GLU A 23 44.92 5.19 0.74
N ASP A 24 45.36 5.03 2.00
CA ASP A 24 46.30 5.91 2.72
C ASP A 24 46.11 5.87 4.25
N LEU A 25 47.13 5.34 4.92
CA LEU A 25 47.48 5.46 6.34
C LEU A 25 49.01 5.71 6.38
N PRO A 26 49.62 6.31 7.43
CA PRO A 26 49.13 6.27 8.82
C PRO A 26 49.24 7.57 9.67
N ALA A 27 48.50 7.51 10.78
CA ALA A 27 48.63 8.14 12.11
C ALA A 27 49.65 9.26 12.39
N SER A 28 49.17 10.34 13.03
CA SER A 28 49.65 10.80 14.35
C SER A 28 48.63 11.74 15.02
N GLU A 29 48.40 11.53 16.32
CA GLU A 29 47.73 12.45 17.24
C GLU A 29 48.73 13.55 17.67
N GLU A 30 48.31 14.82 17.67
CA GLU A 30 48.37 15.75 18.82
C GLU A 30 48.01 17.21 18.42
N ASN A 31 47.20 17.83 19.27
CA ASN A 31 47.15 19.26 19.63
C ASN A 31 47.20 20.36 18.54
N ALA A 32 46.11 21.16 18.47
CA ALA A 32 46.08 22.56 18.93
C ALA A 32 45.04 23.42 18.19
N ARG A 33 44.47 24.36 18.94
CA ARG A 33 43.57 25.45 18.52
C ARG A 33 44.20 26.35 17.44
N SER A 34 43.41 26.83 16.49
CA SER A 34 43.23 28.28 16.17
C SER A 34 42.51 28.50 14.82
N GLU A 35 41.50 29.36 14.88
CA GLU A 35 41.13 30.46 13.98
C GLU A 35 41.37 30.44 12.44
N PHE A 36 40.27 30.75 11.74
CA PHE A 36 40.13 31.54 10.49
C PHE A 36 41.01 31.20 9.26
N HIS A 37 40.37 30.77 8.15
CA HIS A 37 40.13 31.64 6.97
C HIS A 37 39.34 30.91 5.88
N VAL A 38 38.29 31.55 5.38
CA VAL A 38 37.60 31.20 4.12
C VAL A 38 38.37 31.83 2.95
N PRO A 39 38.65 31.09 1.85
CA PRO A 39 38.91 31.68 0.55
C PRO A 39 37.87 31.26 -0.53
N PRO A 40 37.76 32.02 -1.63
CA PRO A 40 36.50 32.23 -2.33
C PRO A 40 36.22 31.30 -3.51
N LEU A 41 34.94 31.26 -3.87
CA LEU A 41 34.36 30.74 -5.11
C LEU A 41 35.11 31.22 -6.36
N ILE A 42 35.62 30.28 -7.17
CA ILE A 42 35.96 30.51 -8.57
C ILE A 42 35.06 29.65 -9.44
N LYS A 43 34.18 30.32 -10.18
CA LYS A 43 33.43 29.79 -11.31
C LYS A 43 34.38 29.69 -12.51
N GLU A 44 34.62 28.50 -13.03
CA GLU A 44 35.07 28.34 -14.42
C GLU A 44 34.15 27.38 -15.17
N ALA A 45 33.50 27.92 -16.19
CA ALA A 45 32.77 27.18 -17.19
C ALA A 45 33.78 26.46 -18.10
N ARG A 46 33.61 25.14 -18.29
CA ARG A 46 34.28 24.39 -19.36
C ARG A 46 33.23 23.71 -20.24
N THR A 47 33.27 24.08 -21.52
CA THR A 47 32.61 23.43 -22.64
C THR A 47 33.12 21.99 -22.82
N PRO A 48 32.27 20.99 -23.15
CA PRO A 48 32.72 19.62 -23.39
C PRO A 48 33.08 19.43 -24.86
N ASP A 49 34.30 18.94 -25.12
CA ASP A 49 34.70 18.45 -26.44
C ASP A 49 34.61 16.91 -26.49
N ARG A 50 33.65 16.45 -27.31
CA ARG A 50 33.60 15.27 -28.18
C ARG A 50 34.16 13.88 -27.76
N PHE A 51 33.18 12.96 -27.65
CA PHE A 51 33.12 11.56 -28.13
C PHE A 51 33.95 10.46 -27.44
N GLY A 52 33.31 9.82 -26.45
CA GLY A 52 33.39 8.38 -26.17
C GLY A 52 31.99 7.89 -25.78
N SER A 53 31.44 6.91 -26.51
CA SER A 53 30.06 6.41 -26.34
C SER A 53 29.86 5.73 -24.97
N PRO A 54 28.86 6.14 -24.14
CA PRO A 54 28.64 5.57 -22.79
C PRO A 54 28.00 4.16 -22.77
N THR A 55 27.63 3.60 -23.92
CA THR A 55 26.65 2.51 -23.99
C THR A 55 27.21 1.13 -23.60
N THR A 56 28.53 0.90 -23.71
CA THR A 56 29.14 -0.44 -23.50
C THR A 56 29.47 -0.74 -22.02
N ILE A 57 29.69 0.28 -21.19
CA ILE A 57 30.05 0.09 -19.76
C ILE A 57 28.79 -0.10 -18.90
N MET A 58 27.65 0.48 -19.29
CA MET A 58 26.40 0.35 -18.51
C MET A 58 25.74 -1.04 -18.64
N SER A 59 26.03 -1.81 -19.70
CA SER A 59 25.42 -3.14 -19.89
C SER A 59 25.99 -4.22 -18.98
N THR A 60 27.29 -4.15 -18.64
CA THR A 60 27.96 -5.16 -17.80
C THR A 60 27.60 -5.03 -16.32
N THR A 61 27.54 -3.81 -15.78
CA THR A 61 27.18 -3.57 -14.37
C THR A 61 25.74 -3.99 -14.07
N ALA A 62 24.78 -3.75 -14.97
CA ALA A 62 23.39 -4.17 -14.76
C ALA A 62 23.24 -5.70 -14.70
N GLU A 63 23.98 -6.43 -15.52
CA GLU A 63 23.97 -7.90 -15.57
C GLU A 63 24.67 -8.52 -14.34
N GLN A 64 25.79 -7.91 -13.91
CA GLN A 64 26.48 -8.24 -12.67
C GLN A 64 25.57 -8.06 -11.44
N LEU A 65 24.83 -6.95 -11.36
CA LEU A 65 23.87 -6.68 -10.27
C LEU A 65 22.69 -7.66 -10.27
N LYS A 66 22.20 -8.05 -11.45
CA LYS A 66 21.13 -9.05 -11.58
C LYS A 66 21.58 -10.42 -11.07
N THR A 67 22.82 -10.80 -11.32
CA THR A 67 23.43 -12.05 -10.82
C THR A 67 23.49 -12.01 -9.30
N LEU A 68 24.01 -10.93 -8.71
CA LEU A 68 24.06 -10.74 -7.27
C LEU A 68 22.66 -10.76 -6.62
N SER A 69 21.68 -10.11 -7.25
CA SER A 69 20.29 -10.13 -6.80
C SER A 69 19.69 -11.53 -6.79
N SER A 70 20.10 -12.39 -7.72
CA SER A 70 19.55 -13.75 -7.85
C SER A 70 20.13 -14.72 -6.81
N ALA A 71 21.30 -14.42 -6.25
CA ALA A 71 21.90 -15.21 -5.17
C ALA A 71 21.38 -14.87 -3.77
N LEU A 72 20.68 -13.75 -3.60
CA LEU A 72 19.84 -13.50 -2.44
C LEU A 72 18.62 -14.44 -2.52
N VAL A 73 18.75 -15.65 -1.97
CA VAL A 73 17.67 -16.63 -2.05
C VAL A 73 16.50 -16.23 -1.16
N ASP A 74 15.34 -16.12 -1.80
CA ASP A 74 14.04 -15.91 -1.19
C ASP A 74 13.61 -17.14 -0.38
N LYS A 75 13.95 -17.20 0.92
CA LYS A 75 13.22 -18.11 1.80
C LYS A 75 11.80 -17.60 2.00
N PRO A 76 10.82 -18.52 2.15
CA PRO A 76 9.50 -18.14 2.61
C PRO A 76 9.60 -17.34 3.91
N PRO A 77 8.74 -16.34 4.14
CA PRO A 77 8.78 -15.49 5.34
C PRO A 77 8.24 -16.21 6.59
N TYR A 78 8.30 -17.54 6.59
CA TYR A 78 7.81 -18.43 7.62
C TYR A 78 8.62 -19.72 7.65
N CYS A 79 8.62 -20.40 8.80
CA CYS A 79 9.02 -21.79 8.93
C CYS A 79 7.86 -22.61 9.51
N SER A 80 7.86 -23.92 9.25
CA SER A 80 6.81 -24.81 9.74
C SER A 80 7.31 -26.24 9.87
N GLY A 81 6.70 -27.02 10.74
CA GLY A 81 7.03 -28.43 10.91
C GLY A 81 6.02 -29.16 11.77
N THR A 82 6.36 -30.40 12.11
CA THR A 82 5.62 -31.23 13.07
C THR A 82 6.57 -31.70 14.16
N LEU A 83 6.03 -31.97 15.35
CA LEU A 83 6.78 -32.48 16.49
C LEU A 83 5.91 -33.47 17.27
N SER A 84 6.35 -34.72 17.33
CA SER A 84 5.72 -35.76 18.15
C SER A 84 6.00 -35.51 19.62
N LEU A 85 4.98 -35.63 20.46
CA LEU A 85 5.09 -35.46 21.91
C LEU A 85 4.34 -36.59 22.63
N PRO A 86 4.74 -36.94 23.87
CA PRO A 86 3.95 -37.85 24.70
C PRO A 86 2.51 -37.34 24.89
N SER A 87 1.55 -38.27 25.00
CA SER A 87 0.12 -37.93 25.13
C SER A 87 -0.16 -37.00 26.32
N ASP A 88 0.58 -37.13 27.42
CA ASP A 88 0.42 -36.30 28.62
C ASP A 88 0.75 -34.82 28.37
N ASN A 89 1.54 -34.48 27.34
CA ASN A 89 1.83 -33.09 27.00
C ASN A 89 0.58 -32.35 26.48
N PHE A 90 -0.41 -33.07 25.95
CA PHE A 90 -1.62 -32.50 25.37
C PHE A 90 -2.76 -32.27 26.39
N LEU A 91 -2.46 -32.39 27.69
CA LEU A 91 -3.36 -32.01 28.77
C LEU A 91 -3.58 -30.49 28.80
N LEU A 92 -4.74 -30.07 28.32
CA LEU A 92 -5.23 -28.69 28.37
C LEU A 92 -6.08 -28.48 29.62
N PHE A 93 -5.64 -27.57 30.49
CA PHE A 93 -6.45 -27.01 31.55
C PHE A 93 -7.08 -25.71 31.06
N PHE A 94 -8.38 -25.55 31.20
CA PHE A 94 -9.09 -24.35 30.76
C PHE A 94 -10.30 -24.05 31.63
N GLY A 95 -10.69 -22.79 31.70
CA GLY A 95 -11.87 -22.40 32.44
C GLY A 95 -11.97 -20.90 32.64
N LYS A 96 -13.18 -20.47 33.02
CA LYS A 96 -13.48 -19.11 33.44
C LYS A 96 -13.92 -19.13 34.89
N ASP A 97 -13.51 -18.10 35.62
CA ASP A 97 -13.81 -17.93 37.05
C ASP A 97 -13.39 -19.16 37.90
N ARG A 98 -14.32 -19.72 38.69
CA ARG A 98 -14.06 -20.83 39.63
C ARG A 98 -14.22 -22.22 38.99
N LEU A 99 -14.59 -22.30 37.71
CA LEU A 99 -14.89 -23.56 37.04
C LEU A 99 -13.78 -23.89 36.04
N ALA A 100 -12.79 -24.67 36.48
CA ALA A 100 -11.73 -25.21 35.64
C ALA A 100 -12.04 -26.66 35.24
N ARG A 101 -11.72 -27.00 33.99
CA ARG A 101 -11.75 -28.36 33.46
C ARG A 101 -10.37 -28.72 32.90
N ARG A 102 -10.20 -30.02 32.67
CA ARG A 102 -9.06 -30.56 31.92
C ARG A 102 -9.55 -31.49 30.84
N ILE A 103 -8.92 -31.45 29.68
CA ILE A 103 -9.10 -32.39 28.58
C ILE A 103 -7.73 -32.77 28.05
N ASN A 104 -7.57 -34.02 27.63
CA ASN A 104 -6.39 -34.39 26.86
C ASN A 104 -6.76 -34.31 25.37
N LEU A 105 -6.04 -33.48 24.62
CA LEU A 105 -6.38 -33.19 23.23
C LEU A 105 -5.98 -34.31 22.26
N SER A 106 -5.11 -35.23 22.66
CA SER A 106 -4.74 -36.38 21.80
C SER A 106 -5.84 -37.42 21.64
N ASP A 107 -6.78 -37.49 22.60
CA ASP A 107 -7.86 -38.48 22.66
C ASP A 107 -9.22 -37.84 22.98
N ALA A 108 -9.35 -36.52 22.82
CA ALA A 108 -10.58 -35.77 23.12
C ALA A 108 -11.77 -36.25 22.28
N SER A 109 -12.90 -36.48 22.95
CA SER A 109 -14.16 -36.78 22.29
C SER A 109 -14.76 -35.53 21.62
N THR A 110 -15.73 -35.73 20.72
CA THR A 110 -16.45 -34.59 20.12
C THR A 110 -17.18 -33.74 21.17
N ASP A 111 -17.69 -34.37 22.23
CA ASP A 111 -18.37 -33.66 23.33
C ASP A 111 -17.41 -32.81 24.16
N ASP A 112 -16.18 -33.30 24.38
CA ASP A 112 -15.12 -32.53 25.05
C ASP A 112 -14.76 -31.28 24.26
N LEU A 113 -14.61 -31.42 22.94
CA LEU A 113 -14.26 -30.31 22.04
C LEU A 113 -15.41 -29.30 21.89
N GLN A 114 -16.66 -29.77 21.82
CA GLN A 114 -17.84 -28.91 21.87
C GLN A 114 -17.90 -28.12 23.18
N HIS A 115 -17.58 -28.76 24.31
CA HIS A 115 -17.57 -28.08 25.59
C HIS A 115 -16.48 -26.99 25.65
N LEU A 116 -15.27 -27.29 25.16
CA LEU A 116 -14.21 -26.29 25.04
C LEU A 116 -14.68 -25.11 24.19
N ALA A 117 -15.27 -25.38 23.01
CA ALA A 117 -15.78 -24.35 22.11
C ALA A 117 -16.85 -23.45 22.77
N ARG A 118 -17.74 -24.02 23.60
CA ARG A 118 -18.75 -23.26 24.37
C ARG A 118 -18.16 -22.43 25.51
N THR A 119 -16.96 -22.77 25.98
CA THR A 119 -16.28 -22.02 27.05
C THR A 119 -15.57 -20.77 26.50
N CYS A 120 -15.20 -20.80 25.23
CA CYS A 120 -14.56 -19.68 24.52
C CYS A 120 -15.50 -18.47 24.39
N ASP A 121 -14.93 -17.26 24.43
CA ASP A 121 -15.63 -16.07 23.93
C ASP A 121 -15.57 -16.02 22.41
N ALA A 122 -16.52 -15.31 21.79
CA ALA A 122 -16.41 -14.98 20.38
C ALA A 122 -15.13 -14.15 20.14
N ALA A 123 -14.34 -14.56 19.15
CA ALA A 123 -13.04 -13.97 18.92
C ALA A 123 -13.15 -12.63 18.18
N THR A 124 -12.70 -11.56 18.82
CA THR A 124 -12.56 -10.22 18.23
C THR A 124 -11.34 -10.13 17.31
N PHE A 125 -11.32 -9.14 16.42
CA PHE A 125 -10.14 -8.74 15.65
C PHE A 125 -9.90 -7.23 15.77
N GLY A 126 -8.65 -6.81 15.64
CA GLY A 126 -8.27 -5.41 15.79
C GLY A 126 -8.55 -4.60 14.52
N VAL A 127 -9.23 -3.47 14.67
CA VAL A 127 -9.36 -2.42 13.65
C VAL A 127 -8.98 -1.10 14.32
N ASN A 128 -7.90 -0.47 13.88
CA ASN A 128 -7.44 0.83 14.42
C ASN A 128 -7.26 0.85 15.95
N HIS A 129 -6.70 -0.22 16.52
CA HIS A 129 -6.51 -0.41 17.96
C HIS A 129 -7.81 -0.59 18.78
N GLU A 130 -8.96 -0.76 18.14
CA GLU A 130 -10.22 -1.19 18.78
C GLU A 130 -10.51 -2.67 18.46
N ASP A 131 -11.04 -3.41 19.43
CA ASP A 131 -11.52 -4.78 19.23
C ASP A 131 -12.92 -4.78 18.62
N VAL A 132 -13.07 -5.42 17.46
CA VAL A 132 -14.34 -5.54 16.72
C VAL A 132 -14.79 -7.00 16.67
N LEU A 133 -16.09 -7.23 16.87
CA LEU A 133 -16.74 -8.53 16.68
C LEU A 133 -17.59 -8.50 15.40
N ASP A 134 -17.19 -9.29 14.39
CA ASP A 134 -17.93 -9.48 13.14
C ASP A 134 -17.70 -10.92 12.64
N GLU A 135 -18.73 -11.76 12.75
CA GLU A 135 -18.66 -13.17 12.36
C GLU A 135 -18.55 -13.39 10.84
N SER A 136 -18.85 -12.38 10.02
CA SER A 136 -18.63 -12.44 8.57
C SER A 136 -17.14 -12.28 8.20
N TYR A 137 -16.35 -11.74 9.13
CA TYR A 137 -14.91 -11.52 8.99
C TYR A 137 -14.08 -12.54 9.79
N ARG A 138 -14.51 -12.84 11.02
CA ARG A 138 -13.87 -13.83 11.89
C ARG A 138 -14.92 -14.62 12.66
N LYS A 139 -14.98 -15.92 12.38
CA LYS A 139 -15.79 -16.87 13.13
C LYS A 139 -14.86 -17.84 13.85
N ALA A 140 -14.62 -17.62 15.13
CA ALA A 140 -13.78 -18.46 15.99
C ALA A 140 -14.10 -18.20 17.47
N GLY A 141 -13.84 -19.19 18.33
CA GLY A 141 -13.77 -19.00 19.77
C GLY A 141 -12.36 -18.63 20.22
N LYS A 142 -12.21 -17.83 21.29
CA LYS A 142 -10.94 -17.53 21.95
C LYS A 142 -10.98 -17.79 23.46
N LEU A 143 -9.81 -18.11 24.01
CA LEU A 143 -9.49 -17.99 25.44
C LEU A 143 -8.20 -17.17 25.58
N ASP A 144 -8.19 -16.24 26.53
CA ASP A 144 -7.02 -15.41 26.83
C ASP A 144 -5.99 -16.19 27.66
N SER A 145 -4.74 -15.75 27.68
CA SER A 145 -3.60 -16.50 28.25
C SER A 145 -3.73 -16.91 29.72
N VAL A 146 -4.59 -16.23 30.48
CA VAL A 146 -4.88 -16.52 31.90
C VAL A 146 -5.96 -17.59 32.10
N GLU A 147 -6.74 -17.89 31.06
CA GLU A 147 -7.91 -18.79 31.11
C GLU A 147 -7.56 -20.22 30.71
N PHE A 148 -6.31 -20.48 30.30
CA PHE A 148 -5.86 -21.81 29.93
C PHE A 148 -4.37 -22.06 30.21
N SER A 149 -4.00 -23.33 30.37
CA SER A 149 -2.64 -23.82 30.43
C SER A 149 -2.52 -25.16 29.72
N ILE A 150 -1.38 -25.41 29.08
CA ILE A 150 -1.05 -26.67 28.40
C ILE A 150 0.12 -27.33 29.12
N ASN A 151 0.19 -28.65 29.11
CA ASN A 151 1.21 -29.42 29.83
C ASN A 151 2.54 -29.58 29.05
N PHE A 152 2.94 -28.54 28.31
CA PHE A 152 4.27 -28.42 27.75
C PHE A 152 4.69 -26.95 27.67
N ASP A 153 6.00 -26.75 27.65
CA ASP A 153 6.62 -25.46 27.42
C ASP A 153 7.37 -25.46 26.10
N VAL A 154 7.27 -24.36 25.34
CA VAL A 154 7.82 -24.28 23.97
C VAL A 154 9.36 -24.28 23.96
N ASP A 155 10.01 -23.77 25.00
CA ASP A 155 11.45 -23.86 25.17
C ASP A 155 11.84 -25.28 25.61
N GLY A 156 11.12 -25.85 26.58
CA GLY A 156 11.36 -27.20 27.10
C GLY A 156 11.27 -28.33 26.06
N ILE A 157 10.42 -28.18 25.03
CA ILE A 157 10.31 -29.15 23.92
C ILE A 157 11.26 -28.85 22.74
N GLY A 158 12.13 -27.83 22.85
CA GLY A 158 13.09 -27.45 21.81
C GLY A 158 12.50 -26.73 20.60
N LEU A 159 11.21 -26.35 20.64
CA LEU A 159 10.54 -25.71 19.51
C LEU A 159 11.11 -24.31 19.21
N MET A 160 11.52 -23.58 20.24
CA MET A 160 12.11 -22.25 20.08
C MET A 160 13.45 -22.30 19.32
N GLU A 161 14.24 -23.33 19.52
CA GLU A 161 15.50 -23.52 18.80
C GLU A 161 15.26 -23.85 17.32
N ALA A 162 14.26 -24.69 17.02
CA ALA A 162 13.84 -24.97 15.65
C ALA A 162 13.35 -23.70 14.93
N VAL A 163 12.49 -22.92 15.57
CA VAL A 163 12.02 -21.63 15.02
C VAL A 163 13.18 -20.66 14.81
N ARG A 164 14.09 -20.55 15.78
CA ARG A 164 15.27 -19.68 15.70
C ARG A 164 16.18 -20.07 14.53
N SER A 165 16.49 -21.36 14.40
CA SER A 165 17.33 -21.89 13.32
C SER A 165 16.70 -21.65 11.95
N ASP A 166 15.42 -22.02 11.80
CA ASP A 166 14.80 -22.14 10.47
C ASP A 166 14.22 -20.82 9.97
N LEU A 167 13.60 -20.01 10.84
CA LEU A 167 12.99 -18.74 10.46
C LEU A 167 14.03 -17.64 10.31
N LEU A 168 15.03 -17.60 11.20
CA LEU A 168 15.99 -16.49 11.28
C LEU A 168 17.33 -16.80 10.60
N GLU A 169 17.66 -18.06 10.31
CA GLU A 169 18.92 -18.44 9.66
C GLU A 169 20.19 -17.95 10.41
N TYR A 170 20.13 -17.89 11.74
CA TYR A 170 21.13 -17.23 12.57
C TYR A 170 22.06 -18.21 13.26
N LYS A 171 23.38 -17.98 13.15
CA LYS A 171 24.36 -18.77 13.91
C LYS A 171 24.41 -18.40 15.40
N GLU A 172 24.70 -17.18 15.85
CA GLU A 172 25.18 -17.07 17.25
C GLU A 172 24.84 -15.81 18.08
N GLU A 173 24.00 -14.86 17.64
CA GLU A 173 23.94 -13.55 18.34
C GLU A 173 22.63 -13.10 18.99
N LYS A 174 21.44 -13.49 18.49
CA LYS A 174 20.17 -12.99 19.04
C LYS A 174 19.34 -14.12 19.60
N ALA A 175 19.02 -14.03 20.89
CA ALA A 175 18.09 -14.92 21.52
C ALA A 175 16.65 -14.48 21.19
N ILE A 176 15.74 -15.45 21.20
CA ILE A 176 14.31 -15.20 21.00
C ILE A 176 13.53 -15.73 22.18
N ARG A 177 12.39 -15.10 22.44
CA ARG A 177 11.43 -15.52 23.47
C ARG A 177 10.05 -15.63 22.86
N ALA A 178 9.30 -16.65 23.25
CA ALA A 178 7.89 -16.77 22.94
C ALA A 178 7.03 -16.37 24.15
N GLU A 179 5.98 -15.60 23.91
CA GLU A 179 5.00 -15.22 24.92
C GLU A 179 3.63 -15.78 24.56
N LYS A 180 3.08 -16.62 25.44
CA LYS A 180 1.76 -17.24 25.25
C LYS A 180 0.69 -16.15 25.18
N TYR A 181 -0.01 -16.08 24.06
CA TYR A 181 -0.99 -15.02 23.81
C TYR A 181 -2.43 -15.51 23.96
N LYS A 182 -2.88 -16.40 23.09
CA LYS A 182 -4.30 -16.82 23.06
C LYS A 182 -4.45 -18.25 22.55
N LEU A 183 -5.51 -18.92 23.00
CA LEU A 183 -6.00 -20.16 22.41
C LEU A 183 -7.19 -19.84 21.51
N ASN A 184 -7.21 -20.37 20.29
CA ASN A 184 -8.35 -20.24 19.39
C ASN A 184 -8.94 -21.61 19.08
N VAL A 185 -10.27 -21.66 19.03
CA VAL A 185 -11.05 -22.84 18.65
C VAL A 185 -11.86 -22.51 17.40
N TYR A 186 -11.60 -23.23 16.32
CA TYR A 186 -12.35 -23.12 15.06
C TYR A 186 -13.16 -24.40 14.89
N GLY A 187 -14.48 -24.31 15.01
CA GLY A 187 -15.39 -25.42 14.70
C GLY A 187 -15.74 -25.47 13.22
N GLU A 188 -16.71 -26.30 12.86
CA GLU A 188 -17.23 -26.36 11.49
C GLU A 188 -17.69 -24.98 10.98
N GLU A 189 -17.45 -24.71 9.69
CA GLU A 189 -17.74 -23.43 9.02
C GLU A 189 -16.97 -22.21 9.58
N SER A 190 -16.05 -22.41 10.53
CA SER A 190 -15.25 -21.33 11.13
C SER A 190 -14.09 -20.92 10.21
N PHE A 191 -13.70 -19.65 10.25
CA PHE A 191 -12.64 -19.07 9.42
C PHE A 191 -12.13 -17.76 10.03
N PHE A 192 -11.03 -17.25 9.48
CA PHE A 192 -10.56 -15.89 9.76
C PHE A 192 -9.98 -15.27 8.49
N LYS A 193 -10.62 -14.21 8.00
CA LYS A 193 -10.25 -13.51 6.76
C LYS A 193 -8.82 -12.94 6.78
N PRO A 194 -8.27 -12.58 5.61
CA PRO A 194 -6.92 -12.07 5.50
C PRO A 194 -6.67 -10.86 6.41
N HIS A 195 -5.61 -10.94 7.21
CA HIS A 195 -5.21 -9.90 8.16
C HIS A 195 -3.70 -9.92 8.42
N LEU A 196 -3.21 -8.85 9.04
CA LEU A 196 -1.86 -8.72 9.58
C LEU A 196 -1.93 -8.64 11.11
N ASP A 197 -0.97 -9.26 11.78
CA ASP A 197 -0.83 -9.08 13.23
C ASP A 197 -0.30 -7.69 13.52
N THR A 198 -0.97 -6.97 14.42
CA THR A 198 -0.46 -5.68 14.90
C THR A 198 0.66 -5.94 15.91
N PRO A 199 1.90 -5.49 15.66
CA PRO A 199 2.97 -5.61 16.64
C PRO A 199 2.58 -4.97 17.97
N ARG A 200 2.80 -5.69 19.06
CA ARG A 200 2.44 -5.23 20.43
C ARG A 200 3.58 -4.51 21.15
N ASP A 201 4.79 -4.68 20.64
CA ASP A 201 6.04 -4.16 21.19
C ASP A 201 7.03 -3.94 20.05
N GLU A 202 8.02 -3.09 20.27
CA GLU A 202 9.10 -2.80 19.31
C GLU A 202 9.99 -4.01 19.03
N THR A 203 10.12 -4.89 20.02
CA THR A 203 10.95 -6.10 19.93
C THR A 203 10.20 -7.31 19.37
N MET A 204 8.87 -7.19 19.18
CA MET A 204 8.04 -8.25 18.58
C MET A 204 8.33 -8.34 17.08
N PHE A 205 8.75 -9.51 16.60
CA PHE A 205 9.12 -9.70 15.20
C PHE A 205 8.19 -10.63 14.43
N GLY A 206 7.37 -11.43 15.11
CA GLY A 206 6.51 -12.42 14.48
C GLY A 206 5.59 -13.16 15.44
N SER A 207 4.92 -14.15 14.90
CA SER A 207 3.95 -14.99 15.60
C SER A 207 4.30 -16.46 15.39
N LEU A 208 4.10 -17.28 16.42
CA LEU A 208 4.16 -18.75 16.36
C LEU A 208 2.76 -19.29 16.62
N VAL A 209 2.24 -20.09 15.70
CA VAL A 209 0.96 -20.78 15.81
C VAL A 209 1.21 -22.27 15.91
N ILE A 210 0.79 -22.86 17.03
CA ILE A 210 0.83 -24.30 17.27
C ILE A 210 -0.59 -24.85 17.08
N VAL A 211 -0.75 -25.81 16.19
CA VAL A 211 -1.98 -26.58 15.98
C VAL A 211 -1.88 -27.87 16.78
N LEU A 212 -2.86 -28.08 17.66
CA LEU A 212 -2.92 -29.23 18.57
C LEU A 212 -3.56 -30.45 17.85
N PRO A 213 -3.29 -31.69 18.31
CA PRO A 213 -3.68 -32.93 17.64
C PRO A 213 -5.16 -33.27 17.76
N THR A 214 -6.04 -32.38 17.30
CA THR A 214 -7.50 -32.59 17.35
C THR A 214 -8.04 -33.01 15.99
N PRO A 215 -9.02 -33.92 15.90
CA PRO A 215 -9.61 -34.31 14.62
C PRO A 215 -10.31 -33.13 13.92
N HIS A 216 -9.84 -32.77 12.72
CA HIS A 216 -10.44 -31.75 11.86
C HIS A 216 -10.03 -31.90 10.39
N LYS A 217 -10.87 -31.36 9.49
CA LYS A 217 -10.60 -31.21 8.05
C LYS A 217 -10.72 -29.74 7.63
N GLY A 218 -9.87 -29.30 6.69
CA GLY A 218 -9.79 -27.90 6.29
C GLY A 218 -9.06 -27.05 7.35
N GLY A 219 -9.30 -25.74 7.36
CA GLY A 219 -8.65 -24.85 8.33
C GLY A 219 -7.19 -24.52 8.02
N ALA A 220 -6.74 -24.74 6.78
CA ALA A 220 -5.36 -24.43 6.38
C ALA A 220 -5.05 -22.93 6.55
N LEU A 221 -3.79 -22.62 6.87
CA LEU A 221 -3.32 -21.26 7.01
C LEU A 221 -2.71 -20.80 5.68
N ALA A 222 -3.36 -19.86 5.00
CA ALA A 222 -2.78 -19.19 3.84
C ALA A 222 -1.88 -18.04 4.32
N LEU A 223 -0.67 -17.94 3.77
CA LEU A 223 0.36 -16.95 4.10
C LEU A 223 0.72 -16.18 2.84
N ARG A 224 0.72 -14.85 2.89
CA ARG A 224 0.97 -13.98 1.74
C ARG A 224 2.00 -12.91 2.08
N HIS A 225 3.03 -12.79 1.24
CA HIS A 225 4.08 -11.78 1.37
C HIS A 225 4.78 -11.54 0.03
N GLY A 226 5.12 -10.28 -0.27
CA GLY A 226 5.87 -9.95 -1.48
C GLY A 226 5.20 -10.39 -2.81
N GLY A 227 3.87 -10.51 -2.84
CA GLY A 227 3.12 -10.97 -4.01
C GLY A 227 3.12 -12.49 -4.24
N LYS A 228 3.66 -13.27 -3.30
CA LYS A 228 3.63 -14.74 -3.28
C LYS A 228 2.64 -15.23 -2.22
N GLU A 229 2.07 -16.41 -2.43
CA GLU A 229 1.15 -17.09 -1.52
C GLU A 229 1.65 -18.52 -1.24
N TRP A 230 1.55 -18.92 0.02
CA TRP A 230 1.87 -20.26 0.51
C TRP A 230 0.71 -20.78 1.35
N THR A 231 0.57 -22.10 1.44
CA THR A 231 -0.48 -22.74 2.26
C THR A 231 0.14 -23.73 3.22
N PHE A 232 -0.17 -23.58 4.51
CA PHE A 232 0.19 -24.54 5.56
C PHE A 232 -1.05 -25.35 5.95
N ASN A 233 -1.09 -26.60 5.51
CA ASN A 233 -2.19 -27.52 5.77
C ASN A 233 -1.90 -28.42 6.99
N SER A 234 -2.22 -27.92 8.19
CA SER A 234 -2.02 -28.65 9.44
C SER A 234 -2.85 -29.93 9.54
N SER A 235 -4.04 -29.97 8.94
CA SER A 235 -4.92 -31.13 8.97
C SER A 235 -4.26 -32.32 8.26
N GLU A 236 -3.71 -32.11 7.07
CA GLU A 236 -2.98 -33.15 6.33
C GLU A 236 -1.71 -33.59 7.07
N LEU A 237 -0.92 -32.64 7.57
CA LEU A 237 0.33 -32.91 8.30
C LEU A 237 0.12 -33.77 9.56
N LEU A 238 -0.99 -33.57 10.28
CA LEU A 238 -1.32 -34.30 11.49
C LEU A 238 -2.02 -35.63 11.20
N SER A 239 -2.84 -35.71 10.15
CA SER A 239 -3.57 -36.93 9.80
C SER A 239 -2.66 -38.13 9.46
N GLY A 240 -1.43 -37.87 9.02
CA GLY A 240 -0.45 -38.90 8.67
C GLY A 240 0.47 -39.36 9.80
N GLN A 241 0.32 -38.83 11.01
CA GLN A 241 1.21 -39.15 12.14
C GLN A 241 0.70 -40.37 12.91
N ALA A 242 1.60 -41.32 13.20
CA ALA A 242 1.28 -42.50 14.00
C ALA A 242 1.17 -42.19 15.50
N GLU A 243 1.88 -41.17 15.95
CA GLU A 243 1.88 -40.68 17.32
C GLU A 243 1.23 -39.30 17.41
N PRO A 244 0.65 -38.92 18.56
CA PRO A 244 0.16 -37.57 18.76
C PRO A 244 1.25 -36.51 18.56
N SER A 245 1.01 -35.58 17.65
CA SER A 245 1.98 -34.55 17.26
C SER A 245 1.35 -33.17 17.23
N ILE A 246 2.16 -32.14 17.48
CA ILE A 246 1.79 -30.78 17.09
C ILE A 246 2.22 -30.51 15.65
N ALA A 247 1.49 -29.63 14.98
CA ALA A 247 1.97 -28.95 13.78
C ALA A 247 2.19 -27.48 14.13
N TYR A 248 3.30 -26.90 13.72
CA TYR A 248 3.62 -25.50 14.05
C TYR A 248 3.96 -24.71 12.79
N VAL A 249 3.69 -23.41 12.87
CA VAL A 249 4.10 -22.44 11.85
C VAL A 249 4.48 -21.14 12.54
N ALA A 250 5.67 -20.63 12.24
CA ALA A 250 6.16 -19.35 12.73
C ALA A 250 6.42 -18.43 11.54
N PHE A 251 5.93 -17.18 11.61
CA PHE A 251 6.01 -16.23 10.50
C PHE A 251 6.25 -14.80 11.02
N TYR A 252 6.83 -13.96 10.16
CA TYR A 252 7.09 -12.57 10.50
C TYR A 252 5.78 -11.75 10.61
N SER A 253 5.80 -10.70 11.44
CA SER A 253 4.63 -9.85 11.72
C SER A 253 4.02 -9.16 10.49
N ASP A 254 4.80 -9.01 9.43
CA ASP A 254 4.41 -8.39 8.16
C ASP A 254 3.88 -9.39 7.11
N VAL A 255 3.69 -10.65 7.50
CA VAL A 255 3.07 -11.69 6.67
C VAL A 255 1.55 -11.65 6.85
N GLU A 256 0.84 -11.32 5.77
CA GLU A 256 -0.62 -11.40 5.77
C GLU A 256 -1.02 -12.88 5.85
N HIS A 257 -1.99 -13.19 6.69
CA HIS A 257 -2.42 -14.56 6.87
C HIS A 257 -3.94 -14.68 6.99
N GLU A 258 -4.44 -15.85 6.60
CA GLU A 258 -5.86 -16.18 6.56
C GLU A 258 -6.04 -17.63 7.03
N VAL A 259 -7.00 -17.85 7.93
CA VAL A 259 -7.45 -19.20 8.29
C VAL A 259 -8.59 -19.55 7.35
N LEU A 260 -8.32 -20.48 6.43
CA LEU A 260 -9.32 -21.02 5.53
C LEU A 260 -10.41 -21.76 6.31
N LYS A 261 -11.53 -21.99 5.64
CA LYS A 261 -12.71 -22.60 6.26
C LYS A 261 -12.39 -23.99 6.83
N VAL A 262 -12.82 -24.24 8.07
CA VAL A 262 -12.86 -25.59 8.64
C VAL A 262 -14.08 -26.32 8.09
N GLU A 263 -13.85 -27.46 7.44
CA GLU A 263 -14.89 -28.27 6.80
C GLU A 263 -15.57 -29.22 7.77
N SER A 264 -14.84 -29.73 8.76
CA SER A 264 -15.37 -30.59 9.81
C SER A 264 -14.44 -30.66 11.02
N GLY A 265 -15.00 -31.01 12.18
CA GLY A 265 -14.25 -31.15 13.43
C GLY A 265 -13.87 -29.82 14.09
N TYR A 266 -12.85 -29.86 14.95
CA TYR A 266 -12.39 -28.68 15.69
C TYR A 266 -10.89 -28.50 15.50
N ARG A 267 -10.49 -27.37 14.90
CA ARG A 267 -9.10 -26.95 14.83
C ARG A 267 -8.78 -26.09 16.05
N ILE A 268 -7.90 -26.59 16.91
CA ILE A 268 -7.47 -25.88 18.13
C ILE A 268 -6.03 -25.41 17.96
N THR A 269 -5.80 -24.13 18.26
CA THR A 269 -4.46 -23.53 18.14
C THR A 269 -4.08 -22.72 19.36
N ILE A 270 -2.79 -22.70 19.70
CA ILE A 270 -2.21 -21.73 20.63
C ILE A 270 -1.31 -20.79 19.82
N THR A 271 -1.52 -19.48 19.99
CA THR A 271 -0.70 -18.44 19.39
C THR A 271 0.27 -17.87 20.43
N TYR A 272 1.52 -17.71 20.04
CA TYR A 272 2.58 -17.05 20.79
C TYR A 272 3.09 -15.84 20.01
N ASN A 273 3.38 -14.74 20.71
CA ASN A 273 4.11 -13.61 20.15
C ASN A 273 5.61 -13.88 20.29
N LEU A 274 6.38 -13.62 19.23
CA LEU A 274 7.82 -13.84 19.20
C LEU A 274 8.58 -12.51 19.35
N TYR A 275 9.52 -12.47 20.28
CA TYR A 275 10.31 -11.29 20.61
C TYR A 275 11.81 -11.56 20.46
N PHE A 276 12.55 -10.55 20.01
CA PHE A 276 14.00 -10.53 20.16
C PHE A 276 14.36 -10.20 21.62
N VAL A 277 15.34 -10.92 22.17
CA VAL A 277 15.88 -10.64 23.50
C VAL A 277 17.41 -10.59 23.45
N ASP A 278 18.00 -9.77 24.31
CA ASP A 278 19.45 -9.75 24.52
C ASP A 278 19.90 -11.10 25.11
N LYS A 279 21.07 -11.59 24.69
CA LYS A 279 21.60 -12.94 25.01
C LYS A 279 21.37 -13.34 26.48
N PRO A 280 20.78 -14.52 26.79
CA PRO A 280 20.86 -15.09 28.13
C PRO A 280 22.30 -15.54 28.44
N ALA A 281 22.67 -15.48 29.72
CA ALA A 281 24.02 -15.72 30.23
C ALA A 281 24.54 -17.18 30.11
N HIS A 282 23.78 -18.10 29.51
CA HIS A 282 24.18 -19.49 29.36
C HIS A 282 23.61 -20.11 28.09
N VAL A 283 24.50 -20.53 27.19
CA VAL A 283 24.17 -21.31 25.99
C VAL A 283 24.97 -22.61 26.08
N PRO A 284 24.35 -23.80 26.01
CA PRO A 284 25.08 -25.07 25.90
C PRO A 284 25.92 -25.12 24.62
N ASP A 285 27.06 -25.81 24.69
CA ASP A 285 28.06 -25.96 23.61
C ASP A 285 27.43 -26.38 22.25
N PRO A 286 27.68 -25.67 21.12
CA PRO A 286 26.99 -25.90 19.84
C PRO A 286 27.52 -27.10 19.02
N SER A 287 28.24 -28.03 19.64
CA SER A 287 29.00 -29.08 18.93
C SER A 287 28.14 -30.17 18.24
N THR A 288 26.80 -30.07 18.24
CA THR A 288 25.89 -31.01 17.54
C THR A 288 25.05 -30.42 16.41
N ILE A 289 25.12 -29.11 16.13
CA ILE A 289 24.33 -28.49 15.06
C ILE A 289 25.17 -28.44 13.77
N ARG A 290 24.84 -29.31 12.81
CA ARG A 290 25.35 -29.18 11.44
C ARG A 290 24.78 -27.89 10.83
N PRO A 291 25.60 -27.03 10.19
CA PRO A 291 25.05 -25.86 9.51
C PRO A 291 24.10 -26.33 8.40
N PHE A 292 22.85 -25.90 8.45
CA PHE A 292 22.05 -25.82 7.24
C PHE A 292 22.81 -24.93 6.26
N VAL A 293 22.94 -25.39 5.02
CA VAL A 293 23.52 -24.60 3.93
C VAL A 293 22.57 -23.42 3.67
N THR A 294 22.78 -22.29 4.34
CA THR A 294 22.21 -21.02 3.94
C THR A 294 22.89 -20.61 2.64
N ASN A 295 22.16 -19.95 1.75
CA ASN A 295 22.76 -19.34 0.55
C ASN A 295 23.73 -18.19 0.89
N GLU A 296 23.98 -17.92 2.18
CA GLU A 296 24.95 -16.95 2.67
C GLU A 296 26.35 -17.18 2.12
N ALA A 297 26.83 -18.43 2.09
CA ALA A 297 28.15 -18.75 1.56
C ALA A 297 28.23 -18.42 0.05
N ILE A 298 27.17 -18.74 -0.69
CA ILE A 298 27.06 -18.47 -2.13
C ILE A 298 26.97 -16.96 -2.37
N PHE A 299 26.08 -16.27 -1.66
CA PHE A 299 25.91 -14.82 -1.76
C PHE A 299 27.20 -14.08 -1.39
N LYS A 300 27.85 -14.43 -0.27
CA LYS A 300 29.13 -13.85 0.15
C LYS A 300 30.22 -14.08 -0.87
N ALA A 301 30.34 -15.29 -1.42
CA ALA A 301 31.34 -15.61 -2.44
C ALA A 301 31.12 -14.78 -3.71
N GLN A 302 29.87 -14.70 -4.19
CA GLN A 302 29.54 -13.89 -5.37
C GLN A 302 29.71 -12.40 -5.13
N PHE A 303 29.31 -11.90 -3.95
CA PHE A 303 29.44 -10.49 -3.63
C PHE A 303 30.91 -10.10 -3.51
N LYS A 304 31.74 -10.93 -2.86
CA LYS A 304 33.19 -10.74 -2.82
C LYS A 304 33.80 -10.77 -4.22
N ALA A 305 33.45 -11.75 -5.05
CA ALA A 305 33.96 -11.84 -6.42
C ALA A 305 33.61 -10.59 -7.25
N LEU A 306 32.41 -10.04 -7.04
CA LEU A 306 31.98 -8.81 -7.70
C LEU A 306 32.76 -7.58 -7.21
N LEU A 307 33.04 -7.49 -5.90
CA LEU A 307 33.83 -6.39 -5.32
C LEU A 307 35.31 -6.46 -5.73
N ASP A 308 35.83 -7.66 -5.98
CA ASP A 308 37.19 -7.89 -6.45
C ASP A 308 37.34 -7.63 -7.97
N ASP A 309 36.23 -7.49 -8.72
CA ASP A 309 36.25 -7.22 -10.16
C ASP A 309 36.57 -5.72 -10.41
N PRO A 310 37.73 -5.40 -11.02
CA PRO A 310 38.14 -4.01 -11.25
C PRO A 310 37.25 -3.26 -12.25
N THR A 311 36.41 -3.98 -13.01
CA THR A 311 35.43 -3.36 -13.93
C THR A 311 34.12 -2.97 -13.22
N PHE A 312 33.89 -3.48 -12.02
CA PHE A 312 32.69 -3.20 -11.24
C PHE A 312 32.88 -1.95 -10.38
N LEU A 313 32.14 -0.88 -10.73
CA LEU A 313 32.22 0.43 -10.06
C LEU A 313 33.67 0.92 -9.89
N PRO A 314 34.43 1.11 -10.98
CA PRO A 314 35.87 1.42 -10.93
C PRO A 314 36.19 2.76 -10.25
N LYS A 315 35.20 3.65 -10.12
CA LYS A 315 35.31 4.95 -9.42
C LYS A 315 34.70 4.92 -8.02
N GLY A 316 34.37 3.72 -7.53
CA GLY A 316 33.43 3.54 -6.43
C GLY A 316 32.00 3.91 -6.82
N GLY A 317 31.08 3.80 -5.86
CA GLY A 317 29.68 4.09 -6.07
C GLY A 317 28.83 3.60 -4.90
N TYR A 318 27.51 3.80 -5.04
CA TYR A 318 26.56 3.38 -4.03
C TYR A 318 25.77 2.16 -4.47
N LEU A 319 25.76 1.11 -3.64
CA LEU A 319 24.83 -0.02 -3.82
C LEU A 319 23.59 0.20 -2.95
N GLY A 320 22.43 0.01 -3.55
CA GLY A 320 21.13 0.10 -2.90
C GLY A 320 20.49 -1.27 -2.72
N PHE A 321 20.06 -1.58 -1.50
CA PHE A 321 19.23 -2.75 -1.23
C PHE A 321 17.94 -2.30 -0.55
N GLY A 322 16.81 -2.54 -1.21
CA GLY A 322 15.50 -2.42 -0.58
C GLY A 322 15.31 -3.51 0.48
N LEU A 323 14.98 -3.11 1.72
CA LEU A 323 14.61 -4.06 2.75
C LEU A 323 13.31 -4.79 2.36
N ARG A 324 13.26 -6.09 2.63
CA ARG A 324 12.12 -6.94 2.25
C ARG A 324 11.03 -7.01 3.30
N HIS A 325 11.40 -6.83 4.55
CA HIS A 325 10.48 -6.91 5.66
C HIS A 325 10.09 -5.53 6.17
N GLN A 326 8.92 -5.45 6.79
CA GLN A 326 8.54 -4.27 7.56
C GLN A 326 9.12 -4.35 8.98
N TYR A 327 9.58 -3.20 9.45
CA TYR A 327 10.18 -3.03 10.76
C TYR A 327 9.40 -1.99 11.55
N PRO A 328 9.14 -2.23 12.83
CA PRO A 328 8.59 -1.19 13.69
C PRO A 328 9.60 -0.04 13.77
N LEU A 329 9.08 1.18 13.57
CA LEU A 329 9.79 2.41 13.89
C LEU A 329 9.03 3.10 15.01
N ASP A 330 9.74 3.62 16.01
CA ASP A 330 9.13 4.39 17.09
C ASP A 330 8.42 5.62 16.50
N GLY A 331 7.08 5.55 16.49
CA GLY A 331 6.20 6.63 16.05
C GLY A 331 5.78 7.57 17.19
N LYS A 332 6.14 7.27 18.45
CA LYS A 332 5.85 8.13 19.61
C LYS A 332 6.92 9.21 19.69
N ALA A 333 6.84 10.11 18.71
CA ALA A 333 7.73 11.24 18.47
C ALA A 333 9.16 10.79 18.13
N PRO A 334 9.53 10.65 16.83
CA PRO A 334 10.89 11.01 16.47
C PRO A 334 11.09 12.40 17.07
N GLY A 335 11.98 12.50 18.07
CA GLY A 335 12.12 13.71 18.87
C GLY A 335 12.14 14.96 18.00
N ARG A 336 11.73 16.11 18.54
CA ARG A 336 11.81 17.38 17.80
C ARG A 336 13.22 17.63 17.23
N ASP A 337 14.24 17.00 17.82
CA ASP A 337 15.63 17.08 17.45
C ASP A 337 16.08 16.00 16.43
N SER A 338 17.08 16.33 15.62
CA SER A 338 17.62 15.45 14.58
C SER A 338 18.24 14.15 15.11
N ARG A 339 18.74 14.10 16.35
CA ARG A 339 19.48 12.94 16.88
C ARG A 339 18.54 11.77 17.10
N SER A 340 17.37 12.03 17.70
CA SER A 340 16.34 11.04 17.96
C SER A 340 15.83 10.40 16.66
N ARG A 341 15.63 11.21 15.59
CA ARG A 341 15.19 10.71 14.26
C ARG A 341 16.20 9.79 13.58
N LYS A 342 17.50 10.05 13.77
CA LYS A 342 18.59 9.20 13.25
C LYS A 342 18.72 7.91 14.06
N LEU A 343 18.55 7.99 15.38
CA LEU A 343 18.67 6.84 16.27
C LEU A 343 17.55 5.82 16.02
N ALA A 344 16.32 6.27 15.79
CA ALA A 344 15.19 5.41 15.43
C ALA A 344 15.49 4.57 14.16
N LEU A 345 16.11 5.18 13.15
CA LEU A 345 16.51 4.46 11.94
C LEU A 345 17.68 3.49 12.18
N TYR A 346 18.62 3.86 13.06
CA TYR A 346 19.74 2.99 13.42
C TYR A 346 19.30 1.75 14.21
N ALA A 347 18.26 1.88 15.05
CA ALA A 347 17.71 0.79 15.85
C ALA A 347 17.20 -0.39 15.00
N VAL A 348 16.75 -0.14 13.76
CA VAL A 348 16.31 -1.18 12.81
C VAL A 348 17.37 -2.27 12.60
N ARG A 349 18.67 -1.93 12.70
CA ARG A 349 19.78 -2.90 12.60
C ARG A 349 19.65 -4.03 13.62
N GLN A 350 19.09 -3.75 14.78
CA GLN A 350 18.88 -4.73 15.86
C GLN A 350 17.71 -5.68 15.58
N TYR A 351 16.85 -5.38 14.61
CA TYR A 351 15.62 -6.13 14.36
C TYR A 351 15.51 -6.70 12.95
N LEU A 352 16.58 -6.65 12.15
CA LEU A 352 16.60 -7.19 10.78
C LEU A 352 16.15 -8.65 10.72
N LYS A 353 15.33 -8.94 9.72
CA LYS A 353 14.67 -10.24 9.49
C LYS A 353 15.22 -10.88 8.20
N GLY A 354 15.33 -12.21 8.19
CA GLY A 354 15.66 -13.01 7.00
C GLY A 354 16.85 -12.48 6.19
N SER A 355 16.64 -12.26 4.88
CA SER A 355 17.69 -11.81 3.95
C SER A 355 18.25 -10.44 4.27
N ASP A 356 17.48 -9.56 4.92
CA ASP A 356 17.95 -8.22 5.31
C ASP A 356 19.04 -8.34 6.38
N ALA A 357 18.88 -9.30 7.31
CA ALA A 357 19.87 -9.61 8.34
C ALA A 357 21.13 -10.26 7.74
N LEU A 358 20.94 -11.23 6.82
CA LEU A 358 22.03 -11.88 6.08
C LEU A 358 22.86 -10.83 5.34
N LEU A 359 22.21 -9.91 4.62
CA LEU A 359 22.86 -8.85 3.88
C LEU A 359 23.71 -7.95 4.80
N ALA A 360 23.13 -7.48 5.92
CA ALA A 360 23.85 -6.63 6.86
C ALA A 360 25.08 -7.32 7.46
N ARG A 361 25.02 -8.64 7.69
CA ARG A 361 26.12 -9.45 8.20
C ARG A 361 27.24 -9.61 7.16
N VAL A 362 26.89 -10.06 5.95
CA VAL A 362 27.86 -10.26 4.85
C VAL A 362 28.59 -8.95 4.54
N CYS A 363 27.87 -7.82 4.51
CA CYS A 363 28.49 -6.50 4.38
C CYS A 363 29.48 -6.21 5.52
N GLY A 364 29.12 -6.49 6.77
CA GLY A 364 30.01 -6.34 7.92
C GLY A 364 31.29 -7.18 7.79
N GLU A 365 31.17 -8.45 7.38
CA GLU A 365 32.30 -9.36 7.19
C GLU A 365 33.21 -8.96 6.03
N LEU A 366 32.64 -8.37 4.98
CA LEU A 366 33.39 -7.80 3.86
C LEU A 366 33.92 -6.38 4.15
N SER A 367 33.80 -5.91 5.40
CA SER A 367 34.25 -4.58 5.85
C SER A 367 33.63 -3.41 5.07
N LEU A 368 32.38 -3.59 4.63
CA LEU A 368 31.62 -2.63 3.86
C LEU A 368 30.92 -1.60 4.75
N LYS A 369 31.07 -0.30 4.46
CA LYS A 369 30.39 0.77 5.19
C LYS A 369 28.90 0.81 4.89
N THR A 370 28.07 0.41 5.85
CA THR A 370 26.60 0.31 5.68
C THR A 370 25.86 1.45 6.36
N SER A 371 24.84 2.00 5.70
CA SER A 371 23.91 2.98 6.28
C SER A 371 22.47 2.68 5.91
N PHE A 372 21.55 2.86 6.86
CA PHE A 372 20.10 2.80 6.61
C PHE A 372 19.59 4.17 6.20
N ARG A 373 18.74 4.20 5.17
CA ARG A 373 18.14 5.41 4.60
C ARG A 373 16.63 5.22 4.47
N MET A 374 15.86 6.25 4.80
CA MET A 374 14.43 6.31 4.49
C MET A 374 14.25 6.89 3.09
N VAL A 375 13.43 6.26 2.26
CA VAL A 375 13.06 6.76 0.93
C VAL A 375 11.62 7.25 0.93
N TYR A 376 11.42 8.52 0.60
CA TYR A 376 10.11 9.15 0.45
C TYR A 376 9.84 9.41 -1.03
N ARG A 377 8.62 9.08 -1.47
CA ARG A 377 8.14 9.38 -2.81
C ARG A 377 7.20 10.57 -2.78
N ASP A 378 7.52 11.58 -3.57
CA ASP A 378 6.69 12.73 -3.83
C ASP A 378 6.12 12.66 -5.25
N VAL A 379 4.80 12.72 -5.36
CA VAL A 379 4.08 12.64 -6.64
C VAL A 379 3.33 13.94 -6.87
N GLY A 380 4.00 14.90 -7.51
CA GLY A 380 3.36 16.14 -7.94
C GLY A 380 2.54 15.98 -9.22
N ASP A 381 1.85 17.05 -9.63
CA ASP A 381 1.01 17.04 -10.85
C ASP A 381 1.82 16.77 -12.13
N SER A 382 3.06 17.26 -12.19
CA SER A 382 3.92 17.22 -13.38
C SER A 382 5.17 16.36 -13.22
N TYR A 383 5.41 15.79 -12.04
CA TYR A 383 6.64 15.08 -11.71
C TYR A 383 6.40 13.87 -10.80
N ILE A 384 7.41 13.01 -10.73
CA ILE A 384 7.59 11.99 -9.69
C ILE A 384 9.01 12.16 -9.17
N ALA A 385 9.17 12.27 -7.86
CA ALA A 385 10.46 12.41 -7.21
C ALA A 385 10.62 11.41 -6.06
N ASP A 386 11.76 10.72 -6.01
CA ASP A 386 12.16 9.87 -4.90
C ASP A 386 13.34 10.56 -4.19
N VAL A 387 13.18 10.88 -2.91
CA VAL A 387 14.20 11.51 -2.07
C VAL A 387 14.54 10.60 -0.90
N MET A 388 15.81 10.47 -0.57
CA MET A 388 16.24 9.68 0.59
C MET A 388 16.85 10.55 1.69
N THR A 389 16.70 10.14 2.95
CA THR A 389 17.31 10.79 4.12
C THR A 389 17.74 9.74 5.14
N ASN A 390 18.60 10.12 6.10
CA ASN A 390 19.01 9.29 7.23
C ASN A 390 18.13 9.49 8.49
N GLN A 391 16.94 10.06 8.33
CA GLN A 391 16.03 10.40 9.43
C GLN A 391 14.63 9.82 9.19
N VAL A 392 14.01 9.33 10.27
CA VAL A 392 12.57 9.01 10.28
C VAL A 392 11.80 10.32 10.43
N LEU A 393 10.96 10.65 9.45
CA LEU A 393 10.20 11.90 9.39
C LEU A 393 8.73 11.62 9.62
N ASN A 394 8.05 12.51 10.33
CA ASN A 394 6.60 12.48 10.53
C ASN A 394 6.04 13.83 10.08
N PHE A 395 5.16 13.81 9.08
CA PHE A 395 4.53 15.00 8.50
C PHE A 395 3.04 15.13 8.87
N GLN A 396 2.55 14.34 9.83
CA GLN A 396 1.15 14.39 10.25
C GLN A 396 0.75 15.81 10.66
N GLY A 397 -0.18 16.40 9.90
CA GLY A 397 -0.70 17.75 10.13
C GLY A 397 0.21 18.89 9.70
N ALA A 398 1.33 18.62 9.04
CA ALA A 398 2.22 19.65 8.51
C ALA A 398 1.66 20.27 7.22
N HIS A 399 1.60 21.60 7.17
CA HIS A 399 1.43 22.34 5.92
C HIS A 399 2.81 22.65 5.35
N LEU A 400 3.14 22.05 4.21
CA LEU A 400 4.37 22.35 3.49
C LEU A 400 4.09 23.44 2.45
N ASP A 401 4.87 24.52 2.52
CA ASP A 401 4.84 25.61 1.53
C ASP A 401 5.55 25.22 0.23
N THR A 402 6.32 24.13 0.25
CA THR A 402 7.12 23.60 -0.87
C THR A 402 6.81 22.12 -1.14
N GLU A 403 7.32 21.64 -2.26
CA GLU A 403 7.26 20.23 -2.66
C GLU A 403 8.01 19.35 -1.64
N LEU A 404 7.46 18.18 -1.30
CA LEU A 404 7.98 17.33 -0.24
C LEU A 404 9.45 16.94 -0.48
N TRP A 405 9.81 16.64 -1.73
CA TRP A 405 11.18 16.27 -2.07
C TRP A 405 12.18 17.42 -1.82
N SER A 406 11.81 18.66 -2.15
CA SER A 406 12.63 19.85 -1.93
C SER A 406 12.73 20.16 -0.44
N TYR A 407 11.63 20.06 0.30
CA TYR A 407 11.61 20.25 1.74
C TYR A 407 12.54 19.25 2.47
N ILE A 408 12.49 17.96 2.11
CA ILE A 408 13.38 16.94 2.69
C ILE A 408 14.85 17.20 2.33
N ARG A 409 15.12 17.58 1.08
CA ARG A 409 16.46 17.93 0.59
C ARG A 409 17.06 19.08 1.40
N GLU A 410 16.29 20.15 1.63
CA GLU A 410 16.76 21.37 2.30
C GLU A 410 16.87 21.22 3.82
N HIS A 411 15.89 20.59 4.47
CA HIS A 411 15.78 20.62 5.94
C HIS A 411 16.22 19.33 6.63
N TYR A 412 16.33 18.21 5.91
CA TYR A 412 16.56 16.89 6.51
C TYR A 412 17.73 16.15 5.88
N ASN A 413 18.67 16.88 5.27
CA ASN A 413 19.84 16.31 4.59
C ASN A 413 19.42 15.24 3.58
N GLY A 414 18.36 15.56 2.82
CA GLY A 414 17.82 14.70 1.79
C GLY A 414 18.70 14.70 0.55
N GLU A 415 18.80 13.55 -0.09
CA GLU A 415 19.50 13.36 -1.35
C GLU A 415 18.49 12.85 -2.38
N LEU A 416 18.34 13.58 -3.49
CA LEU A 416 17.42 13.21 -4.57
C LEU A 416 17.95 11.98 -5.31
N LEU A 417 17.22 10.87 -5.24
CA LEU A 417 17.53 9.65 -5.99
C LEU A 417 17.11 9.81 -7.46
N MET A 418 15.95 10.40 -7.68
CA MET A 418 15.40 10.61 -9.00
C MET A 418 14.28 11.65 -8.95
N LYS A 419 14.25 12.55 -9.92
CA LYS A 419 13.07 13.34 -10.26
C LYS A 419 12.88 13.32 -11.76
N ARG A 420 11.70 12.86 -12.20
CA ARG A 420 11.33 12.79 -13.61
C ARG A 420 10.06 13.58 -13.89
N SER A 421 9.99 14.19 -15.07
CA SER A 421 8.75 14.78 -15.55
C SER A 421 7.78 13.68 -15.98
N LYS A 422 6.48 13.86 -15.69
CA LYS A 422 5.40 13.02 -16.23
C LYS A 422 5.14 13.30 -17.72
N PHE A 423 5.54 14.47 -18.22
CA PHE A 423 5.31 14.90 -19.59
C PHE A 423 6.50 14.65 -20.52
N PHE A 424 7.72 14.70 -19.98
CA PHE A 424 8.96 14.57 -20.76
C PHE A 424 9.77 13.38 -20.27
N ARG A 425 10.04 12.42 -21.17
CA ARG A 425 10.75 11.16 -20.82
C ARG A 425 12.23 11.34 -20.50
N GLU A 426 12.86 12.46 -20.89
CA GLU A 426 14.33 12.58 -20.92
C GLU A 426 14.96 13.41 -19.80
N ARG A 427 14.19 14.13 -18.97
CA ARG A 427 14.75 14.91 -17.86
C ARG A 427 14.67 14.14 -16.55
N VAL A 428 15.81 13.58 -16.14
CA VAL A 428 16.00 12.96 -14.83
C VAL A 428 17.01 13.82 -14.05
N GLU A 429 16.58 14.39 -12.94
CA GLU A 429 17.44 15.11 -11.98
C GLU A 429 17.79 14.16 -10.82
N THR A 430 19.08 14.04 -10.49
CA THR A 430 19.58 13.21 -9.38
C THR A 430 20.69 13.95 -8.63
N ASP A 431 20.72 13.81 -7.31
CA ASP A 431 21.85 14.26 -6.45
C ASP A 431 22.91 13.18 -6.30
N VAL A 432 22.49 11.92 -6.41
CA VAL A 432 23.30 10.74 -6.16
C VAL A 432 22.85 9.60 -7.07
N ASP A 433 23.83 8.89 -7.62
CA ASP A 433 23.60 7.66 -8.35
C ASP A 433 23.70 6.45 -7.42
N VAL A 434 22.63 5.63 -7.38
CA VAL A 434 22.54 4.43 -6.54
C VAL A 434 22.22 3.24 -7.44
N HIS A 435 23.14 2.27 -7.46
CA HIS A 435 22.99 1.03 -8.18
C HIS A 435 22.20 0.02 -7.34
N TRP A 436 20.92 -0.12 -7.66
CA TRP A 436 20.01 -1.00 -6.93
C TRP A 436 20.25 -2.46 -7.26
N VAL A 437 20.64 -3.25 -6.25
CA VAL A 437 20.81 -4.70 -6.37
C VAL A 437 19.44 -5.38 -6.23
N THR A 438 18.71 -5.09 -5.16
CA THR A 438 17.32 -5.49 -5.03
C THR A 438 16.42 -4.35 -5.48
N LYS A 439 15.20 -4.67 -5.94
CA LYS A 439 14.20 -3.65 -6.26
C LYS A 439 14.07 -2.70 -5.08
N THR A 440 13.92 -1.40 -5.34
CA THR A 440 13.38 -0.49 -4.34
C THR A 440 12.11 -1.16 -3.79
N PRO A 441 11.96 -1.27 -2.45
CA PRO A 441 10.75 -1.87 -1.90
C PRO A 441 9.60 -1.13 -2.57
N GLN A 442 8.66 -1.88 -3.14
CA GLN A 442 7.56 -1.31 -3.90
C GLN A 442 6.97 -0.20 -3.04
N LEU A 443 7.28 1.06 -3.38
CA LEU A 443 6.57 2.25 -2.94
C LEU A 443 5.20 2.08 -3.59
N ARG A 444 4.39 1.17 -3.04
CA ARG A 444 3.05 0.85 -3.50
C ARG A 444 2.38 2.19 -3.53
N SER A 445 2.13 2.70 -4.73
CA SER A 445 1.23 3.82 -4.83
C SER A 445 -0.10 3.35 -4.25
N TYR A 446 -0.76 4.16 -3.43
CA TYR A 446 -2.09 3.83 -2.93
C TYR A 446 -3.02 3.41 -4.08
N ALA A 447 -2.81 3.99 -5.28
CA ALA A 447 -3.45 3.62 -6.53
C ALA A 447 -3.34 2.13 -6.92
N GLU A 448 -2.20 1.46 -6.70
CA GLU A 448 -2.06 0.01 -7.00
C GLU A 448 -2.77 -0.88 -5.97
N SER A 449 -2.98 -0.39 -4.74
CA SER A 449 -3.74 -1.11 -3.70
C SER A 449 -5.26 -0.96 -3.84
N LEU A 450 -5.69 -0.05 -4.72
CA LEU A 450 -7.09 0.24 -5.02
C LEU A 450 -7.59 -0.45 -6.30
N ASP A 451 -6.70 -1.13 -7.03
CA ASP A 451 -7.03 -1.76 -8.31
C ASP A 451 -8.15 -2.81 -8.11
N GLY A 452 -9.20 -2.71 -8.94
CA GLY A 452 -10.42 -3.52 -8.83
C GLY A 452 -11.48 -3.07 -7.81
N ARG A 453 -11.35 -1.90 -7.15
CA ARG A 453 -12.36 -1.35 -6.22
C ARG A 453 -13.08 -0.12 -6.79
N LEU A 454 -14.37 0.02 -6.48
CA LEU A 454 -15.15 1.21 -6.80
C LEU A 454 -14.79 2.35 -5.85
N LEU A 455 -14.35 3.49 -6.40
CA LEU A 455 -13.95 4.69 -5.68
C LEU A 455 -15.11 5.71 -5.65
N PHE A 456 -15.58 6.05 -4.46
CA PHE A 456 -16.74 6.92 -4.25
C PHE A 456 -16.32 8.20 -3.49
N ALA A 457 -16.47 9.38 -4.10
CA ALA A 457 -16.14 10.65 -3.46
C ALA A 457 -17.33 11.32 -2.78
N ILE A 458 -17.12 11.88 -1.61
CA ILE A 458 -18.04 12.78 -0.91
C ILE A 458 -17.32 14.10 -0.57
N PRO A 459 -18.06 15.21 -0.36
CA PRO A 459 -17.47 16.48 0.04
C PRO A 459 -16.71 16.36 1.35
N LYS A 460 -15.59 17.07 1.49
CA LYS A 460 -14.71 16.98 2.66
C LYS A 460 -15.34 17.55 3.93
N GLU A 461 -15.92 18.74 3.80
CA GLU A 461 -16.40 19.62 4.87
C GLU A 461 -17.60 20.43 4.36
N GLY A 462 -18.30 21.14 5.25
CA GLY A 462 -19.44 22.01 4.91
C GLY A 462 -20.82 21.35 5.04
N ARG A 463 -21.87 22.11 4.72
CA ARG A 463 -23.28 21.70 4.89
C ARG A 463 -23.62 20.39 4.16
N LEU A 464 -23.05 20.20 2.97
CA LEU A 464 -23.31 19.05 2.11
C LEU A 464 -22.69 17.77 2.68
N HIS A 465 -21.53 17.90 3.33
CA HIS A 465 -20.83 16.78 3.96
C HIS A 465 -21.71 16.08 5.01
N LYS A 466 -22.33 16.85 5.92
CA LYS A 466 -23.18 16.28 6.99
C LYS A 466 -24.37 15.50 6.42
N LYS A 467 -25.06 16.06 5.42
CA LYS A 467 -26.19 15.39 4.76
C LYS A 467 -25.77 14.14 3.98
N CYS A 468 -24.58 14.14 3.36
CA CYS A 468 -24.02 12.94 2.73
C CYS A 468 -23.79 11.83 3.75
N LEU A 469 -23.22 12.15 4.93
CA LEU A 469 -23.01 11.17 5.99
C LEU A 469 -24.33 10.60 6.51
N GLU A 470 -25.36 11.45 6.71
CA GLU A 470 -26.69 11.01 7.13
C GLU A 470 -27.35 10.08 6.09
N LEU A 471 -27.29 10.45 4.79
CA LEU A 471 -27.81 9.61 3.71
C LEU A 471 -27.11 8.25 3.66
N LEU A 472 -25.78 8.25 3.76
CA LEU A 472 -25.00 7.03 3.66
C LEU A 472 -25.18 6.15 4.90
N ALA A 473 -25.26 6.73 6.10
CA ALA A 473 -25.62 6.01 7.31
C ALA A 473 -27.02 5.37 7.20
N GLY A 474 -27.99 6.08 6.62
CA GLY A 474 -29.32 5.55 6.31
C GLY A 474 -29.34 4.42 5.27
N ALA A 475 -28.31 4.35 4.43
CA ALA A 475 -28.09 3.25 3.48
C ALA A 475 -27.25 2.09 4.08
N ASP A 476 -27.04 2.07 5.40
CA ASP A 476 -26.18 1.15 6.13
C ASP A 476 -24.70 1.19 5.70
N ILE A 477 -24.28 2.33 5.18
CA ILE A 477 -22.91 2.63 4.79
C ILE A 477 -22.27 3.44 5.93
N GLN A 478 -21.60 2.73 6.84
CA GLN A 478 -21.04 3.33 8.06
C GLN A 478 -19.59 3.81 7.86
N PHE A 479 -19.27 4.98 8.42
CA PHE A 479 -17.93 5.60 8.35
C PHE A 479 -17.36 5.88 9.74
N LYS A 480 -16.07 5.54 9.95
CA LYS A 480 -15.23 6.17 10.97
C LYS A 480 -14.02 6.84 10.29
N ARG A 481 -13.74 8.08 10.69
CA ARG A 481 -12.78 8.99 10.06
C ARG A 481 -11.34 8.58 10.41
N HIS A 482 -10.53 8.22 9.41
CA HIS A 482 -9.06 8.17 9.51
C HIS A 482 -8.47 8.92 8.31
N GLY A 483 -8.15 10.21 8.48
CA GLY A 483 -7.63 11.02 7.37
C GLY A 483 -8.63 11.15 6.20
N PHE A 484 -8.17 10.95 4.96
CA PHE A 484 -8.93 11.21 3.71
C PHE A 484 -9.77 10.03 3.18
N SER A 485 -9.68 8.83 3.77
CA SER A 485 -10.35 7.60 3.30
C SER A 485 -11.05 6.85 4.44
N SER A 486 -12.20 6.25 4.16
CA SER A 486 -12.94 5.38 5.09
C SER A 486 -13.35 4.09 4.40
N ARG A 487 -13.02 2.94 5.02
CA ARG A 487 -13.33 1.60 4.52
C ARG A 487 -14.72 1.17 5.00
N THR A 488 -15.53 0.64 4.09
CA THR A 488 -16.72 -0.18 4.40
C THR A 488 -16.38 -1.66 4.22
N THR A 489 -17.06 -2.55 4.92
CA THR A 489 -16.79 -4.02 4.95
C THR A 489 -17.07 -4.71 3.62
N ARG A 490 -17.80 -4.06 2.71
CA ARG A 490 -17.88 -4.36 1.26
C ARG A 490 -17.93 -3.06 0.46
N SER A 491 -17.48 -3.12 -0.80
CA SER A 491 -17.45 -2.04 -1.79
C SER A 491 -18.66 -1.09 -1.69
N PRO A 492 -18.48 0.24 -1.80
CA PRO A 492 -17.31 0.96 -2.36
C PRO A 492 -16.35 1.62 -1.33
N SER A 493 -15.12 1.95 -1.77
CA SER A 493 -14.15 2.74 -0.99
C SER A 493 -14.53 4.22 -1.03
N PHE A 494 -14.71 4.87 0.12
CA PHE A 494 -15.15 6.26 0.17
C PHE A 494 -13.99 7.24 0.44
N PHE A 495 -13.97 8.32 -0.33
CA PHE A 495 -12.99 9.41 -0.23
C PHE A 495 -13.67 10.71 0.15
N SER A 496 -13.14 11.39 1.16
CA SER A 496 -13.61 12.71 1.58
C SER A 496 -12.78 13.78 0.88
N LEU A 497 -13.23 14.24 -0.28
CA LEU A 497 -12.49 15.14 -1.17
C LEU A 497 -13.04 16.57 -1.13
N ARG A 498 -12.21 17.58 -1.39
CA ARG A 498 -12.70 18.95 -1.55
C ARG A 498 -13.71 19.03 -2.72
N GLN A 499 -14.63 20.00 -2.67
CA GLN A 499 -15.68 20.20 -3.70
C GLN A 499 -15.13 20.26 -5.14
N THR A 500 -13.85 20.56 -5.34
CA THR A 500 -13.16 20.56 -6.65
C THR A 500 -12.89 19.17 -7.26
N TYR A 501 -13.31 18.07 -6.62
CA TYR A 501 -13.04 16.71 -7.11
C TYR A 501 -13.76 16.35 -8.41
N CYS A 502 -14.74 17.15 -8.86
CA CYS A 502 -15.44 16.96 -10.14
C CYS A 502 -14.46 16.78 -11.31
N ARG A 503 -13.31 17.47 -11.29
CA ARG A 503 -12.23 17.31 -12.29
C ARG A 503 -11.52 15.95 -12.18
N SER A 504 -11.33 15.43 -10.98
CA SER A 504 -10.73 14.11 -10.75
C SER A 504 -11.67 12.98 -11.20
N LEU A 505 -12.98 13.14 -10.97
CA LEU A 505 -14.00 12.20 -11.45
C LEU A 505 -14.12 12.23 -12.99
N ALA A 506 -14.09 13.42 -13.61
CA ALA A 506 -14.01 13.58 -15.07
C ALA A 506 -12.76 12.92 -15.68
N ARG A 507 -11.64 12.85 -14.95
CA ARG A 507 -10.39 12.20 -15.38
C ARG A 507 -10.37 10.68 -15.14
N GLY A 508 -11.39 10.14 -14.47
CA GLY A 508 -11.49 8.70 -14.15
C GLY A 508 -10.62 8.26 -12.98
N ASN A 509 -10.19 9.18 -12.11
CA ASN A 509 -9.49 8.85 -10.87
C ASN A 509 -10.45 8.51 -9.72
N VAL A 510 -11.75 8.73 -9.93
CA VAL A 510 -12.86 8.43 -9.01
C VAL A 510 -14.02 7.95 -9.88
N ASP A 511 -14.73 6.90 -9.46
CA ASP A 511 -15.81 6.29 -10.25
C ASP A 511 -17.16 6.98 -10.05
N LEU A 512 -17.49 7.29 -8.79
CA LEU A 512 -18.74 7.91 -8.36
C LEU A 512 -18.47 9.05 -7.37
N GLY A 513 -19.39 10.00 -7.24
CA GLY A 513 -19.37 10.88 -6.09
C GLY A 513 -20.60 11.77 -5.93
N ILE A 514 -20.74 12.39 -4.76
CA ILE A 514 -21.82 13.33 -4.44
C ILE A 514 -21.29 14.77 -4.45
N THR A 515 -21.92 15.64 -5.23
CA THR A 515 -21.61 17.08 -5.33
C THR A 515 -22.90 17.89 -5.56
N GLU A 516 -22.82 19.21 -5.70
CA GLU A 516 -23.92 20.07 -6.12
C GLU A 516 -23.78 20.48 -7.61
N GLN A 517 -24.90 20.74 -8.30
CA GLN A 517 -24.93 21.03 -9.74
C GLN A 517 -24.19 22.32 -10.13
N ASP A 518 -24.29 23.36 -9.31
CA ASP A 518 -23.53 24.62 -9.40
C ASP A 518 -22.02 24.37 -9.42
N VAL A 519 -21.52 23.45 -8.60
CA VAL A 519 -20.09 23.08 -8.58
C VAL A 519 -19.66 22.43 -9.90
N ILE A 520 -20.54 21.61 -10.51
CA ILE A 520 -20.28 20.97 -11.81
C ILE A 520 -20.19 22.01 -12.92
N LEU A 521 -21.17 22.93 -12.95
CA LEU A 521 -21.29 23.98 -13.96
C LEU A 521 -20.15 25.00 -13.85
N GLU A 522 -19.81 25.43 -12.64
CA GLU A 522 -18.66 26.31 -12.41
C GLU A 522 -17.36 25.66 -12.89
N ALA A 523 -17.20 24.36 -12.62
CA ALA A 523 -16.03 23.61 -13.06
C ALA A 523 -16.01 23.31 -14.57
N LYS A 524 -17.10 23.61 -15.31
CA LYS A 524 -17.31 23.28 -16.74
C LYS A 524 -17.18 21.78 -17.03
N MET A 525 -17.72 20.94 -16.15
CA MET A 525 -17.59 19.48 -16.21
C MET A 525 -18.81 18.75 -16.76
N GLU A 526 -19.87 19.47 -17.15
CA GLU A 526 -21.17 18.93 -17.59
C GLU A 526 -21.09 17.94 -18.77
N ARG A 527 -20.04 18.00 -19.58
CA ARG A 527 -19.81 17.05 -20.70
C ARG A 527 -19.03 15.78 -20.31
N HIS A 528 -18.42 15.76 -19.13
CA HIS A 528 -17.49 14.72 -18.69
C HIS A 528 -18.01 13.88 -17.52
N VAL A 529 -19.13 14.29 -16.93
CA VAL A 529 -19.79 13.58 -15.83
C VAL A 529 -21.24 13.34 -16.20
N THR A 530 -21.81 12.22 -15.76
CA THR A 530 -23.23 11.93 -15.89
C THR A 530 -23.89 12.06 -14.53
N GLU A 531 -24.93 12.88 -14.42
CA GLU A 531 -25.81 12.92 -13.26
C GLU A 531 -26.65 11.64 -13.24
N VAL A 532 -26.47 10.84 -12.19
CA VAL A 532 -27.11 9.53 -12.01
C VAL A 532 -28.39 9.66 -11.20
N LEU A 533 -28.38 10.51 -10.17
CA LEU A 533 -29.52 10.67 -9.26
C LEU A 533 -29.50 12.05 -8.59
N GLN A 534 -30.66 12.71 -8.54
CA GLN A 534 -30.91 13.88 -7.68
C GLN A 534 -31.25 13.39 -6.27
N LEU A 535 -30.57 13.92 -5.25
CA LEU A 535 -30.59 13.34 -3.91
C LEU A 535 -31.65 13.92 -2.96
N GLY A 536 -32.46 14.89 -3.40
CA GLY A 536 -33.56 15.44 -2.61
C GLY A 536 -33.14 16.49 -1.58
N PHE A 537 -31.83 16.75 -1.40
CA PHE A 537 -31.30 17.71 -0.45
C PHE A 537 -30.28 18.65 -1.11
N GLY A 538 -30.06 19.81 -0.49
CA GLY A 538 -29.37 20.91 -1.15
C GLY A 538 -30.30 21.74 -2.06
N ASN A 539 -31.60 21.40 -2.11
CA ASN A 539 -32.64 22.24 -2.67
C ASN A 539 -32.71 23.56 -1.92
N LYS A 540 -32.01 24.59 -2.44
CA LYS A 540 -32.38 26.02 -2.41
C LYS A 540 -31.27 26.89 -3.02
N ARG A 541 -31.74 28.03 -3.53
CA ARG A 541 -31.13 29.03 -4.43
C ARG A 541 -29.69 29.43 -4.04
N VAL A 542 -28.85 29.62 -5.06
CA VAL A 542 -27.37 29.81 -4.96
C VAL A 542 -26.94 31.17 -5.54
N VAL A 543 -25.89 31.81 -5.01
CA VAL A 543 -24.45 31.72 -5.38
C VAL A 543 -23.60 32.60 -4.45
N THR A 544 -22.51 32.15 -3.79
CA THR A 544 -21.31 33.03 -3.61
C THR A 544 -20.13 32.42 -4.33
N GLY A 545 -19.21 33.25 -4.82
CA GLY A 545 -17.86 32.79 -5.18
C GLY A 545 -17.69 32.10 -6.54
N PHE A 546 -18.70 32.14 -7.43
CA PHE A 546 -18.65 31.49 -8.73
C PHE A 546 -18.58 32.51 -9.88
N GLU A 547 -17.35 32.82 -10.32
CA GLU A 547 -17.08 33.83 -11.34
C GLU A 547 -17.64 33.46 -12.71
N VAL A 548 -17.67 32.16 -13.07
CA VAL A 548 -18.12 31.72 -14.40
C VAL A 548 -19.63 31.85 -14.53
N LEU A 549 -20.39 31.34 -13.55
CA LEU A 549 -21.85 31.41 -13.55
C LEU A 549 -22.36 32.86 -13.47
N LEU A 550 -21.75 33.67 -12.59
CA LEU A 550 -22.08 35.09 -12.48
C LEU A 550 -21.72 35.86 -13.75
N GLY A 551 -20.57 35.56 -14.35
CA GLY A 551 -20.14 36.17 -15.61
C GLY A 551 -21.14 35.91 -16.73
N GLN A 552 -21.65 34.67 -16.85
CA GLN A 552 -22.66 34.34 -17.85
C GLN A 552 -24.01 35.01 -17.58
N TYR A 553 -24.43 35.11 -16.32
CA TYR A 553 -25.69 35.75 -15.93
C TYR A 553 -25.66 37.26 -16.23
N PHE A 554 -24.65 37.96 -15.71
CA PHE A 554 -24.52 39.41 -15.88
C PHE A 554 -24.13 39.80 -17.30
N SER A 555 -23.37 38.98 -18.04
CA SER A 555 -23.09 39.28 -19.46
C SER A 555 -24.39 39.40 -20.25
N LYS A 556 -25.37 38.50 -20.04
CA LYS A 556 -26.66 38.59 -20.75
C LYS A 556 -27.42 39.87 -20.41
N ILE A 557 -27.34 40.33 -19.16
CA ILE A 557 -28.01 41.56 -18.70
C ILE A 557 -27.29 42.78 -19.27
N ASP A 558 -25.96 42.84 -19.15
CA ASP A 558 -25.13 43.90 -19.68
C ASP A 558 -25.29 44.05 -21.21
N ASP A 559 -25.38 42.92 -21.92
CA ASP A 559 -25.58 42.89 -23.37
C ASP A 559 -26.97 43.43 -23.76
N ASN A 560 -28.01 43.05 -23.00
CA ASN A 560 -29.38 43.57 -23.18
C ASN A 560 -29.47 45.08 -22.89
N LEU A 561 -28.67 45.57 -21.93
CA LEU A 561 -28.58 46.99 -21.56
C LEU A 561 -27.56 47.77 -22.40
N GLN A 562 -26.89 47.12 -23.36
CA GLN A 562 -25.86 47.70 -24.23
C GLN A 562 -24.68 48.34 -23.46
N LEU A 563 -24.34 47.79 -22.30
CA LEU A 563 -23.24 48.28 -21.46
C LEU A 563 -21.88 47.85 -22.04
N THR A 564 -20.96 48.81 -22.17
CA THR A 564 -19.62 48.62 -22.74
C THR A 564 -18.52 49.17 -21.83
N GLY A 565 -17.31 48.59 -21.93
CA GLY A 565 -16.13 49.07 -21.22
C GLY A 565 -16.26 49.02 -19.70
N GLU A 566 -15.96 50.13 -19.04
CA GLU A 566 -15.95 50.25 -17.57
C GLU A 566 -17.34 50.15 -16.93
N ASN A 567 -18.41 50.31 -17.73
CA ASN A 567 -19.80 50.26 -17.29
C ASN A 567 -20.37 48.84 -17.25
N ARG A 568 -19.59 47.81 -17.65
CA ARG A 568 -19.99 46.41 -17.49
C ARG A 568 -19.85 45.96 -16.05
N THR A 569 -20.67 44.99 -15.66
CA THR A 569 -20.67 44.42 -14.32
C THR A 569 -19.31 43.77 -14.02
N LYS A 570 -18.67 44.19 -12.91
CA LYS A 570 -17.37 43.66 -12.47
C LYS A 570 -17.59 42.66 -11.33
N ILE A 571 -17.23 41.41 -11.56
CA ILE A 571 -17.35 40.34 -10.57
C ILE A 571 -15.99 40.14 -9.91
N LYS A 572 -15.97 40.08 -8.58
CA LYS A 572 -14.78 39.79 -7.79
C LYS A 572 -15.07 38.65 -6.82
N TYR A 573 -14.20 37.66 -6.79
CA TYR A 573 -14.26 36.61 -5.78
C TYR A 573 -13.92 37.14 -4.38
N VAL A 574 -14.73 36.76 -3.39
CA VAL A 574 -14.50 37.02 -1.96
C VAL A 574 -14.68 35.70 -1.22
N GLY A 575 -13.68 35.30 -0.42
CA GLY A 575 -13.71 34.06 0.34
C GLY A 575 -14.34 34.25 1.72
N GLY A 576 -15.58 33.79 1.91
CA GLY A 576 -16.28 33.73 3.20
C GLY A 576 -16.85 35.07 3.69
N SER A 577 -17.92 35.00 4.49
CA SER A 577 -18.63 36.15 5.12
C SER A 577 -18.88 37.32 4.16
N VAL A 578 -19.45 37.03 2.99
CA VAL A 578 -19.64 38.02 1.91
C VAL A 578 -20.70 39.06 2.25
N GLU A 579 -21.58 38.78 3.21
CA GLU A 579 -22.67 39.63 3.68
C GLU A 579 -22.16 40.97 4.22
N ALA A 580 -20.92 40.99 4.74
CA ALA A 580 -20.25 42.20 5.18
C ALA A 580 -19.69 43.05 4.03
N ALA A 581 -19.54 42.52 2.81
CA ALA A 581 -18.87 43.20 1.71
C ALA A 581 -19.59 44.50 1.28
N CYS A 582 -20.92 44.50 1.27
CA CYS A 582 -21.72 45.70 0.99
C CYS A 582 -21.57 46.74 2.11
N ALA A 583 -21.65 46.31 3.38
CA ALA A 583 -21.52 47.18 4.53
C ALA A 583 -20.12 47.82 4.65
N LEU A 584 -19.08 47.11 4.17
CA LEU A 584 -17.70 47.58 4.16
C LEU A 584 -17.33 48.36 2.89
N GLY A 585 -18.27 48.58 1.96
CA GLY A 585 -18.03 49.30 0.71
C GLY A 585 -17.12 48.57 -0.28
N LEU A 586 -17.00 47.24 -0.16
CA LEU A 586 -16.18 46.40 -1.04
C LEU A 586 -16.94 45.98 -2.31
N ALA A 587 -18.27 46.00 -2.27
CA ALA A 587 -19.15 45.65 -3.39
C ALA A 587 -20.48 46.41 -3.31
N ASP A 588 -21.10 46.68 -4.46
CA ASP A 588 -22.43 47.30 -4.56
C ASP A 588 -23.58 46.28 -4.35
N GLY A 589 -23.27 45.01 -4.54
CA GLY A 589 -24.18 43.90 -4.34
C GLY A 589 -23.40 42.61 -4.17
N ILE A 590 -24.00 41.66 -3.48
CA ILE A 590 -23.45 40.31 -3.37
C ILE A 590 -24.40 39.34 -4.01
N VAL A 591 -23.84 38.19 -4.36
CA VAL A 591 -24.63 37.00 -4.56
C VAL A 591 -24.23 36.09 -3.40
N ASP A 592 -25.21 35.47 -2.73
CA ASP A 592 -24.98 34.42 -1.73
C ASP A 592 -25.91 33.20 -1.87
N LEU A 593 -25.52 32.11 -1.21
CA LEU A 593 -26.29 30.91 -0.91
C LEU A 593 -27.37 31.23 0.14
N VAL A 594 -28.64 31.14 -0.22
CA VAL A 594 -29.75 31.50 0.70
C VAL A 594 -30.54 30.26 1.10
N GLU A 595 -30.35 29.77 2.33
CA GLU A 595 -31.17 28.70 2.92
C GLU A 595 -32.34 29.25 3.76
N SER A 596 -32.11 30.31 4.53
CA SER A 596 -33.07 31.06 5.34
C SER A 596 -32.75 32.55 5.27
N ASP A 597 -33.75 33.42 5.10
CA ASP A 597 -33.55 34.87 4.89
C ASP A 597 -32.91 35.60 6.09
N ASP A 598 -32.80 34.94 7.25
CA ASP A 598 -32.31 35.50 8.52
C ASP A 598 -30.90 36.12 8.44
N ALA A 599 -29.96 35.46 7.76
CA ALA A 599 -28.56 35.94 7.68
C ALA A 599 -28.42 37.18 6.79
N MET A 600 -29.11 37.20 5.64
CA MET A 600 -29.14 38.36 4.74
C MET A 600 -29.88 39.54 5.37
N CYS A 601 -31.00 39.27 6.04
CA CYS A 601 -31.76 40.30 6.76
C CYS A 601 -30.92 40.92 7.88
N ALA A 602 -30.13 40.13 8.61
CA ALA A 602 -29.22 40.64 9.65
C ALA A 602 -28.15 41.60 9.10
N ALA A 603 -27.75 41.45 7.84
CA ALA A 603 -26.82 42.33 7.14
C ALA A 603 -27.50 43.50 6.39
N GLY A 604 -28.83 43.63 6.49
CA GLY A 604 -29.61 44.67 5.78
C GLY A 604 -29.77 44.40 4.27
N LEU A 605 -29.57 43.16 3.83
CA LEU A 605 -29.66 42.74 2.43
C LEU A 605 -31.03 42.08 2.15
N HIS A 606 -31.52 42.22 0.91
CA HIS A 606 -32.73 41.54 0.44
C HIS A 606 -32.47 40.89 -0.93
N ALA A 607 -33.07 39.72 -1.18
CA ALA A 607 -32.89 39.01 -2.43
C ALA A 607 -33.64 39.71 -3.59
N VAL A 608 -32.93 40.01 -4.68
CA VAL A 608 -33.48 40.74 -5.84
C VAL A 608 -33.74 39.80 -7.03
N ALA A 609 -32.92 38.78 -7.21
CA ALA A 609 -33.04 37.81 -8.30
C ALA A 609 -32.45 36.45 -7.92
N THR A 610 -32.89 35.40 -8.59
CA THR A 610 -32.28 34.06 -8.49
C THR A 610 -31.41 33.81 -9.71
N VAL A 611 -30.13 33.50 -9.49
CA VAL A 611 -29.16 33.24 -10.56
C VAL A 611 -29.24 31.80 -11.05
N LEU A 612 -29.29 30.83 -10.13
CA LEU A 612 -29.36 29.41 -10.42
C LEU A 612 -30.13 28.65 -9.33
N GLN A 613 -30.90 27.65 -9.72
CA GLN A 613 -31.38 26.60 -8.82
C GLN A 613 -30.42 25.41 -8.91
N THR A 614 -29.90 24.96 -7.76
CA THR A 614 -28.99 23.80 -7.65
C THR A 614 -29.58 22.78 -6.67
N GLU A 615 -29.13 21.55 -6.78
CA GLU A 615 -29.39 20.47 -5.83
C GLU A 615 -28.15 19.57 -5.70
N ALA A 616 -28.07 18.78 -4.62
CA ALA A 616 -27.10 17.71 -4.51
C ALA A 616 -27.43 16.56 -5.48
N VAL A 617 -26.41 16.11 -6.21
CA VAL A 617 -26.49 15.07 -7.23
C VAL A 617 -25.41 14.01 -7.03
N LEU A 618 -25.76 12.77 -7.32
CA LEU A 618 -24.83 11.67 -7.52
C LEU A 618 -24.32 11.72 -8.97
N ILE A 619 -23.01 11.78 -9.16
CA ILE A 619 -22.36 11.85 -10.47
C ILE A 619 -21.45 10.63 -10.72
N LYS A 620 -21.31 10.26 -11.99
CA LYS A 620 -20.45 9.18 -12.48
C LYS A 620 -19.57 9.63 -13.65
N SER A 621 -18.35 9.08 -13.75
CA SER A 621 -17.47 9.31 -14.91
C SER A 621 -18.00 8.65 -16.19
N THR A 622 -17.96 9.35 -17.32
CA THR A 622 -18.47 8.86 -18.61
C THR A 622 -17.64 7.71 -19.21
N GLY A 623 -16.35 7.60 -18.89
CA GLY A 623 -15.44 6.57 -19.45
C GLY A 623 -15.71 5.13 -18.99
N VAL A 624 -16.07 4.93 -17.72
CA VAL A 624 -16.36 3.59 -17.16
C VAL A 624 -17.56 2.93 -17.84
N VAL A 625 -18.47 3.71 -18.43
CA VAL A 625 -19.63 3.20 -19.16
C VAL A 625 -19.23 2.47 -20.45
N ALA A 626 -18.13 2.85 -21.10
CA ALA A 626 -17.65 2.19 -22.32
C ALA A 626 -17.01 0.83 -22.02
N ALA A 627 -16.13 0.74 -21.01
CA ALA A 627 -15.54 -0.52 -20.56
C ALA A 627 -16.60 -1.56 -20.12
N GLY A 628 -17.69 -1.08 -19.50
CA GLY A 628 -18.84 -1.90 -19.15
C GLY A 628 -19.60 -2.46 -20.37
N LYS A 629 -19.67 -1.73 -21.49
CA LYS A 629 -20.50 -2.05 -22.67
C LYS A 629 -19.75 -2.78 -23.80
N TYR A 630 -18.43 -2.63 -23.88
CA TYR A 630 -17.63 -3.13 -24.99
C TYR A 630 -16.59 -4.18 -24.55
N ILE A 631 -16.16 -5.00 -25.50
CA ILE A 631 -15.05 -5.95 -25.42
C ILE A 631 -14.08 -5.67 -26.55
N VAL A 632 -12.83 -6.10 -26.41
CA VAL A 632 -11.88 -6.17 -27.53
C VAL A 632 -11.88 -7.59 -28.07
N CYS A 633 -12.04 -7.71 -29.38
CA CYS A 633 -11.93 -8.95 -30.12
C CYS A 633 -10.67 -8.90 -30.98
N GLU A 634 -9.80 -9.88 -30.81
CA GLU A 634 -8.65 -10.12 -31.68
C GLU A 634 -8.84 -11.44 -32.41
N LEU A 635 -8.52 -11.49 -33.69
CA LEU A 635 -8.63 -12.70 -34.51
C LEU A 635 -7.58 -12.71 -35.61
N ASN A 636 -7.19 -13.91 -36.04
CA ASN A 636 -6.38 -14.11 -37.23
C ASN A 636 -7.28 -14.46 -38.41
N ILE A 637 -7.05 -13.86 -39.58
CA ILE A 637 -7.79 -14.19 -40.79
C ILE A 637 -6.93 -14.03 -42.04
N LEU A 638 -7.20 -14.83 -43.07
CA LEU A 638 -6.59 -14.65 -44.38
C LEU A 638 -6.87 -13.24 -44.93
N ARG A 639 -5.82 -12.60 -45.46
CA ARG A 639 -5.87 -11.24 -46.03
C ARG A 639 -6.94 -11.08 -47.09
N SER A 640 -7.18 -12.12 -47.90
CA SER A 640 -8.23 -12.16 -48.93
C SER A 640 -9.65 -12.06 -48.37
N LYS A 641 -9.86 -12.38 -47.09
CA LYS A 641 -11.17 -12.40 -46.42
C LYS A 641 -11.37 -11.25 -45.42
N LEU A 642 -10.39 -10.34 -45.28
CA LEU A 642 -10.42 -9.20 -44.37
C LEU A 642 -11.66 -8.28 -44.55
N HIS A 643 -12.14 -8.13 -45.79
CA HIS A 643 -13.34 -7.34 -46.09
C HIS A 643 -14.60 -7.92 -45.43
N ALA A 644 -14.70 -9.25 -45.34
CA ALA A 644 -15.81 -9.92 -44.65
C ALA A 644 -15.72 -9.72 -43.13
N ALA A 645 -14.53 -9.81 -42.54
CA ALA A 645 -14.31 -9.54 -41.11
C ALA A 645 -14.67 -8.09 -40.71
N THR A 646 -14.35 -7.12 -41.59
CA THR A 646 -14.70 -5.69 -41.40
C THR A 646 -16.22 -5.47 -41.26
N SER A 647 -17.03 -6.29 -41.93
CA SER A 647 -18.49 -6.18 -41.86
C SER A 647 -19.07 -6.77 -40.57
N ILE A 648 -18.39 -7.75 -39.97
CA ILE A 648 -18.83 -8.42 -38.74
C ILE A 648 -18.40 -7.62 -37.50
N THR A 649 -17.16 -7.11 -37.51
CA THR A 649 -16.57 -6.35 -36.41
C THR A 649 -15.98 -5.04 -36.92
N PRO A 650 -16.79 -4.01 -37.25
CA PRO A 650 -16.31 -2.77 -37.84
C PRO A 650 -15.39 -1.93 -36.91
N GLY A 651 -15.34 -2.28 -35.63
CA GLY A 651 -14.72 -1.47 -34.59
C GLY A 651 -15.51 -0.21 -34.28
N ARG A 652 -15.06 0.55 -33.29
CA ARG A 652 -15.70 1.83 -32.90
C ARG A 652 -15.35 2.98 -33.84
N ARG A 653 -14.12 2.97 -34.40
CA ARG A 653 -13.60 3.97 -35.35
C ARG A 653 -13.13 3.31 -36.64
N SER A 654 -12.33 2.27 -36.51
CA SER A 654 -11.86 1.38 -37.57
C SER A 654 -11.26 0.12 -36.95
N LEU A 655 -11.01 -0.91 -37.75
CA LEU A 655 -10.25 -2.08 -37.32
C LEU A 655 -8.75 -1.76 -37.30
N THR A 656 -8.05 -2.30 -36.32
CA THR A 656 -6.58 -2.34 -36.30
C THR A 656 -6.14 -3.62 -37.01
N ILE A 657 -5.24 -3.51 -37.98
CA ILE A 657 -4.75 -4.64 -38.78
C ILE A 657 -3.23 -4.71 -38.60
N SER A 658 -2.75 -5.84 -38.10
CA SER A 658 -1.32 -6.11 -37.86
C SER A 658 -0.87 -7.28 -38.75
N PRO A 659 0.16 -7.12 -39.59
CA PRO A 659 0.69 -8.21 -40.41
C PRO A 659 1.58 -9.14 -39.56
N PRO A 660 1.29 -10.46 -39.50
CA PRO A 660 2.20 -11.47 -38.95
C PRO A 660 3.34 -11.79 -39.95
N GLU A 661 4.23 -12.71 -39.56
CA GLU A 661 5.36 -13.16 -40.39
C GLU A 661 4.90 -13.88 -41.68
N ASP A 662 3.74 -14.53 -41.63
CA ASP A 662 3.07 -15.08 -42.81
C ASP A 662 2.26 -13.99 -43.55
N GLU A 663 2.68 -13.64 -44.77
CA GLU A 663 2.08 -12.56 -45.55
C GLU A 663 0.62 -12.80 -45.96
N GLU A 664 0.18 -14.08 -45.98
CA GLU A 664 -1.19 -14.46 -46.34
C GLU A 664 -2.21 -14.17 -45.21
N TRP A 665 -1.74 -14.00 -43.98
CA TRP A 665 -2.57 -13.77 -42.81
C TRP A 665 -2.51 -12.32 -42.31
N VAL A 666 -3.54 -11.93 -41.56
CA VAL A 666 -3.59 -10.67 -40.82
C VAL A 666 -4.21 -10.88 -39.45
N ALA A 667 -3.62 -10.27 -38.43
CA ALA A 667 -4.22 -10.16 -37.11
C ALA A 667 -5.10 -8.89 -37.06
N VAL A 668 -6.35 -9.04 -36.64
CA VAL A 668 -7.36 -8.00 -36.64
C VAL A 668 -7.82 -7.75 -35.21
N SER A 669 -7.69 -6.52 -34.72
CA SER A 669 -8.12 -6.10 -33.38
C SER A 669 -9.22 -5.04 -33.50
N SER A 670 -10.35 -5.27 -32.84
CA SER A 670 -11.52 -4.38 -32.92
C SER A 670 -12.36 -4.39 -31.66
N MET A 671 -13.03 -3.27 -31.39
CA MET A 671 -13.95 -3.13 -30.26
C MET A 671 -15.38 -3.51 -30.67
N ALA A 672 -16.03 -4.39 -29.91
CA ALA A 672 -17.39 -4.85 -30.17
C ALA A 672 -18.28 -4.76 -28.92
N GLU A 673 -19.60 -4.66 -29.10
CA GLU A 673 -20.55 -4.60 -27.99
C GLU A 673 -20.70 -5.97 -27.31
N LYS A 674 -20.76 -5.99 -25.97
CA LYS A 674 -20.95 -7.22 -25.18
C LYS A 674 -22.25 -7.95 -25.51
N SER A 675 -23.31 -7.24 -25.90
CA SER A 675 -24.57 -7.83 -26.34
C SER A 675 -24.42 -8.67 -27.62
N LYS A 676 -23.37 -8.43 -28.41
CA LYS A 676 -23.10 -9.10 -29.69
C LYS A 676 -21.95 -10.10 -29.59
N THR A 677 -21.51 -10.48 -28.38
CA THR A 677 -20.35 -11.37 -28.21
C THR A 677 -20.52 -12.73 -28.87
N ALA A 678 -21.73 -13.31 -28.89
CA ALA A 678 -21.99 -14.56 -29.59
C ALA A 678 -21.72 -14.43 -31.11
N ASP A 679 -22.27 -13.39 -31.73
CA ASP A 679 -22.06 -13.07 -33.14
C ASP A 679 -20.58 -12.82 -33.48
N VAL A 680 -19.87 -12.13 -32.58
CA VAL A 680 -18.44 -11.78 -32.74
C VAL A 680 -17.54 -13.00 -32.57
N LYS A 681 -18.02 -14.06 -31.92
CA LYS A 681 -17.32 -15.34 -31.83
C LYS A 681 -17.63 -16.24 -33.02
N ASP A 682 -18.90 -16.42 -33.36
CA ASP A 682 -19.32 -17.47 -34.29
C ASP A 682 -19.21 -17.06 -35.76
N LYS A 683 -19.55 -15.80 -36.09
CA LYS A 683 -19.56 -15.33 -37.49
C LYS A 683 -18.17 -15.25 -38.11
N PRO A 684 -17.10 -14.82 -37.41
CA PRO A 684 -15.76 -14.85 -37.97
C PRO A 684 -15.25 -16.28 -38.24
N VAL A 685 -15.59 -17.26 -37.39
CA VAL A 685 -15.22 -18.66 -37.63
C VAL A 685 -15.84 -19.17 -38.94
N MET A 686 -17.09 -18.83 -39.23
CA MET A 686 -17.76 -19.26 -40.47
C MET A 686 -17.08 -18.72 -41.75
N ILE A 687 -16.38 -17.59 -41.68
CA ILE A 687 -15.63 -17.04 -42.81
C ILE A 687 -14.15 -17.52 -42.81
N GLY A 688 -13.74 -18.30 -41.82
CA GLY A 688 -12.39 -18.86 -41.69
C GLY A 688 -11.42 -17.97 -40.91
N ALA A 689 -11.91 -17.27 -39.88
CA ALA A 689 -11.05 -16.69 -38.86
C ALA A 689 -10.62 -17.75 -37.83
N GLU A 690 -9.40 -17.63 -37.35
CA GLU A 690 -8.77 -18.52 -36.37
C GLU A 690 -8.30 -17.70 -35.15
N ASP A 691 -8.06 -18.38 -34.02
CA ASP A 691 -7.55 -17.81 -32.78
C ASP A 691 -8.30 -16.56 -32.27
N ILE A 692 -9.63 -16.66 -32.16
CA ILE A 692 -10.46 -15.55 -31.69
C ILE A 692 -10.28 -15.34 -30.19
N LEU A 693 -9.63 -14.25 -29.80
CA LEU A 693 -9.42 -13.82 -28.43
C LEU A 693 -10.41 -12.71 -28.07
N ILE A 694 -11.05 -12.83 -26.90
CA ILE A 694 -11.97 -11.83 -26.38
C ILE A 694 -11.42 -11.32 -25.05
N PHE A 695 -11.13 -10.03 -24.99
CA PHE A 695 -10.66 -9.36 -23.79
C PHE A 695 -11.76 -8.47 -23.22
N ASN A 696 -11.98 -8.58 -21.91
CA ASN A 696 -12.75 -7.57 -21.20
C ASN A 696 -11.92 -6.29 -21.09
N LEU A 697 -12.60 -5.16 -21.18
CA LEU A 697 -12.01 -3.85 -20.92
C LEU A 697 -12.26 -3.49 -19.46
N ASP A 698 -11.19 -3.19 -18.72
CA ASP A 698 -11.30 -2.66 -17.37
C ASP A 698 -11.58 -1.16 -17.39
N ASN A 699 -11.01 -0.43 -18.37
CA ASN A 699 -11.26 0.98 -18.59
C ASN A 699 -11.15 1.34 -20.08
N CYS A 700 -12.00 2.26 -20.55
CA CYS A 700 -11.98 2.75 -21.93
C CYS A 700 -12.40 4.22 -21.95
N ARG A 701 -11.47 5.11 -22.34
CA ARG A 701 -11.76 6.54 -22.49
C ARG A 701 -12.28 6.78 -23.91
N VAL A 702 -13.45 7.40 -24.01
CA VAL A 702 -14.11 7.74 -25.27
C VAL A 702 -13.90 9.20 -25.58
#